data_AF-A0A329QAK0-F1
#
_entry.id   AF-A0A329QAK0-F1
#
_cell.length_a   1.000
_cell.length_b   1.000
_cell.length_c   1.000
_cell.angle_alpha   90.00
_cell.angle_beta   90.00
_cell.angle_gamma   90.00
#
_symmetry.space_group_name_H-M   'P 1'
#
loop_
_entity.id
_entity.type
_entity.pdbx_description
1 polymer ?
#
loop_
_entity_poly.entity_id
_entity_poly.type
_entity_poly.pdbx_seq_one_letter_code
_entity_poly.pdbx_strand_id
1 'polypeptide(L)'
;MQPTHPYPAAPQTSVAAEPGPPAPGEPLLRIEDLRTHFFTDEGVVKAVDGMDLTVPSGKTVCVVGESGCGKSITARSILQLVDQPGRIVGGAVYWRSGTRPWTDLATLDATGEEIRQIRGDEIGMVFQEPMASLSPMYTVGAQLSETLRLHRGLNKAEAREKGIELLRRVGIPRPERRFDSYSFQLSGGMCQRVMIAIALSCDPALLIADEPTTALDVTTQARIIDLLKNLQEQNGMAMVFITHDLGVVAEIADEVTVMYLGTVAEHGTVDEIFGNPKHPYTRALLSSIPTMRGVRSGGSARQRLTAIRGMVPHPQNRPTGCPFHTRCELAIPGTCDTEAPPVARFDSAGHLAYCHLFTEPAERRELHTQATPSAPVSVIEPEVAVIEPDHEPEQHEPDHETHPRTPARSQGQPLLDVQDLTMHFPLRTGLSRRARTVVRAVDGVDLTIHPGETLGLVGESGCGKTTLGRCIARLLEPTSGHIYYRTDDGDQVDLTRLRRRELHAYRQQIRVIFQDPYSSLNPRMTLGQIIGEPLRVNRLARGSELEDRVADMLSRVGLRPEYIRRYPHAFSGGERQRINIARALVTNPRLVIADEAVSALDVSVRAQILNLLVDLQAELDLTYLFVSHDLSVVEHISDRVTVMYLGNVVESADTSDLYRQPHHPYTEALMSAVPLPDPGLRTARHRTQIPDDLPDPTNPPPGCPFHPRCPHVRPDRCRAEIPELRRTGDQRLAACHHSESLTLTGVS
;
A
#
# COMPACT_ATOMS: atom_id res chain seq x y z
N MET A 1 -55.26 51.68 -2.20
CA MET A 1 -54.85 50.60 -3.10
C MET A 1 -53.82 49.74 -2.36
N GLN A 2 -54.29 48.62 -1.80
CA GLN A 2 -53.44 47.52 -1.35
C GLN A 2 -53.08 46.66 -2.57
N PRO A 3 -51.94 45.96 -2.54
CA PRO A 3 -51.84 44.64 -3.14
C PRO A 3 -51.83 43.57 -2.04
N THR A 4 -52.78 42.66 -2.16
CA THR A 4 -52.90 41.40 -1.45
C THR A 4 -51.86 40.39 -1.96
N HIS A 5 -51.13 39.75 -1.06
CA HIS A 5 -50.44 38.49 -1.36
C HIS A 5 -50.97 37.38 -0.43
N PRO A 6 -51.50 36.27 -0.99
CA PRO A 6 -51.92 35.10 -0.25
C PRO A 6 -50.83 34.02 -0.35
N TYR A 7 -50.14 33.73 0.75
CA TYR A 7 -49.45 32.45 0.92
C TYR A 7 -49.56 32.04 2.41
N PRO A 8 -50.06 30.82 2.71
CA PRO A 8 -50.17 30.34 4.07
C PRO A 8 -48.77 30.05 4.65
N ALA A 9 -48.59 30.34 5.94
CA ALA A 9 -47.39 30.00 6.69
C ALA A 9 -47.14 28.48 6.64
N ALA A 10 -45.91 28.10 6.32
CA ALA A 10 -45.45 26.72 6.42
C ALA A 10 -45.59 26.22 7.88
N PRO A 11 -46.02 24.97 8.11
CA PRO A 11 -46.15 24.42 9.44
C PRO A 11 -44.77 24.35 10.10
N GLN A 12 -44.69 24.88 11.33
CA GLN A 12 -43.54 24.67 12.21
C GLN A 12 -43.44 23.17 12.50
N THR A 13 -42.55 22.48 11.80
CA THR A 13 -42.14 21.12 12.17
C THR A 13 -41.42 21.20 13.50
N SER A 14 -42.06 20.68 14.55
CA SER A 14 -41.43 20.43 15.83
C SER A 14 -40.14 19.65 15.61
N VAL A 15 -39.03 20.18 16.13
CA VAL A 15 -37.74 19.49 16.23
C VAL A 15 -38.00 18.18 16.98
N ALA A 16 -38.05 17.07 16.25
CA ALA A 16 -38.10 15.75 16.84
C ALA A 16 -36.79 15.56 17.63
N ALA A 17 -36.90 15.13 18.89
CA ALA A 17 -35.76 14.77 19.71
C ALA A 17 -34.88 13.77 18.95
N GLU A 18 -33.57 14.02 18.95
CA GLU A 18 -32.58 13.12 18.34
C GLU A 18 -32.78 11.70 18.88
N PRO A 19 -32.97 10.68 18.02
CA PRO A 19 -33.04 9.31 18.47
C PRO A 19 -31.68 8.95 19.08
N GLY A 20 -31.70 8.51 20.34
CA GLY A 20 -30.49 8.05 21.03
C GLY A 20 -29.78 6.93 20.26
N PRO A 21 -28.49 6.68 20.56
CA PRO A 21 -27.71 5.69 19.84
C PRO A 21 -28.38 4.30 19.89
N PRO A 22 -28.32 3.53 18.79
CA PRO A 22 -28.90 2.19 18.72
C PRO A 22 -28.31 1.28 19.81
N ALA A 23 -29.06 0.27 20.25
CA ALA A 23 -28.57 -0.69 21.22
C ALA A 23 -27.27 -1.37 20.69
N PRO A 24 -26.27 -1.65 21.54
CA PRO A 24 -24.99 -2.20 21.10
C PRO A 24 -25.15 -3.56 20.40
N GLY A 25 -24.51 -3.73 19.24
CA GLY A 25 -24.48 -5.00 18.50
C GLY A 25 -25.67 -5.25 17.57
N GLU A 26 -26.62 -4.33 17.48
CA GLU A 26 -27.70 -4.40 16.49
C GLU A 26 -27.20 -4.04 15.09
N PRO A 27 -27.59 -4.77 14.01
CA PRO A 27 -27.12 -4.49 12.66
C PRO A 27 -27.65 -3.15 12.14
N LEU A 28 -26.78 -2.27 11.64
CA LEU A 28 -27.17 -0.99 11.01
C LEU A 28 -27.22 -1.09 9.47
N LEU A 29 -26.34 -1.91 8.91
CA LEU A 29 -26.27 -2.20 7.49
C LEU A 29 -26.39 -3.71 7.27
N ARG A 30 -27.21 -4.10 6.29
CA ARG A 30 -27.31 -5.47 5.80
C ARG A 30 -27.34 -5.47 4.28
N ILE A 31 -26.40 -6.18 3.68
CA ILE A 31 -26.28 -6.39 2.24
C ILE A 31 -26.69 -7.83 1.97
N GLU A 32 -27.59 -8.04 1.00
CA GLU A 32 -28.06 -9.36 0.60
C GLU A 32 -27.92 -9.56 -0.91
N ASP A 33 -27.21 -10.61 -1.32
CA ASP A 33 -26.97 -11.00 -2.73
C ASP A 33 -26.63 -9.79 -3.63
N LEU A 34 -25.80 -8.85 -3.16
CA LEU A 34 -25.49 -7.64 -3.92
C LEU A 34 -24.75 -7.99 -5.21
N ARG A 35 -25.23 -7.46 -6.32
CA ARG A 35 -24.64 -7.63 -7.64
C ARG A 35 -24.45 -6.28 -8.33
N THR A 36 -23.19 -5.94 -8.57
CA THR A 36 -22.80 -4.70 -9.26
C THR A 36 -21.95 -5.06 -10.47
N HIS A 37 -22.47 -4.79 -11.66
CA HIS A 37 -21.86 -5.18 -12.94
C HIS A 37 -21.57 -3.95 -13.79
N PHE A 38 -20.49 -3.99 -14.57
CA PHE A 38 -20.15 -2.96 -15.57
C PHE A 38 -20.38 -3.51 -16.98
N PHE A 39 -21.04 -2.72 -17.81
CA PHE A 39 -21.41 -3.09 -19.17
C PHE A 39 -20.46 -2.38 -20.14
N THR A 40 -19.41 -3.07 -20.58
CA THR A 40 -18.44 -2.52 -21.54
C THR A 40 -18.66 -3.13 -22.92
N ASP A 41 -18.08 -2.51 -23.95
CA ASP A 41 -18.16 -3.02 -25.33
C ASP A 41 -17.52 -4.42 -25.47
N GLU A 42 -16.58 -4.76 -24.58
CA GLU A 42 -15.87 -6.04 -24.55
C GLU A 42 -16.62 -7.13 -23.75
N GLY A 43 -17.65 -6.77 -22.99
CA GLY A 43 -18.47 -7.72 -22.22
C GLY A 43 -18.91 -7.19 -20.85
N VAL A 44 -19.52 -8.08 -20.07
CA VAL A 44 -20.02 -7.74 -18.72
C VAL A 44 -18.96 -8.06 -17.67
N VAL A 45 -18.45 -7.04 -17.00
CA VAL A 45 -17.53 -7.19 -15.86
C VAL A 45 -18.37 -7.35 -14.59
N LYS A 46 -18.33 -8.52 -13.97
CA LYS A 46 -19.04 -8.80 -12.71
C LYS A 46 -18.17 -8.41 -11.51
N ALA A 47 -18.20 -7.13 -11.13
CA ALA A 47 -17.32 -6.61 -10.09
C ALA A 47 -17.72 -7.09 -8.68
N VAL A 48 -19.02 -7.15 -8.40
CA VAL A 48 -19.60 -7.79 -7.21
C VAL A 48 -20.72 -8.70 -7.70
N ASP A 49 -20.77 -9.94 -7.24
CA ASP A 49 -21.64 -10.97 -7.82
C ASP A 49 -22.15 -11.96 -6.77
N GLY A 50 -22.97 -11.45 -5.84
CA GLY A 50 -23.58 -12.22 -4.75
C GLY A 50 -22.84 -12.06 -3.44
N MET A 51 -22.70 -10.79 -2.99
CA MET A 51 -22.06 -10.48 -1.71
C MET A 51 -23.11 -10.25 -0.62
N ASP A 52 -22.93 -10.95 0.49
CA ASP A 52 -23.65 -10.72 1.74
C ASP A 52 -22.71 -10.05 2.76
N LEU A 53 -23.22 -9.09 3.52
CA LEU A 53 -22.47 -8.40 4.57
C LEU A 53 -23.42 -7.86 5.63
N THR A 54 -23.08 -8.01 6.90
CA THR A 54 -23.80 -7.38 8.01
C THR A 54 -22.84 -6.53 8.82
N VAL A 55 -23.24 -5.32 9.19
CA VAL A 55 -22.42 -4.40 9.99
C VAL A 55 -23.16 -4.04 11.27
N PRO A 56 -22.73 -4.57 12.43
CA PRO A 56 -23.30 -4.22 13.73
C PRO A 56 -22.95 -2.79 14.17
N SER A 57 -23.83 -2.19 14.98
CA SER A 57 -23.57 -0.92 15.66
C SER A 57 -22.33 -1.03 16.54
N GLY A 58 -21.48 0.00 16.51
CA GLY A 58 -20.27 0.07 17.35
C GLY A 58 -19.22 -1.00 17.05
N LYS A 59 -19.30 -1.72 15.93
CA LYS A 59 -18.26 -2.66 15.48
C LYS A 59 -17.55 -2.19 14.22
N THR A 60 -16.32 -2.67 14.05
CA THR A 60 -15.53 -2.55 12.83
C THR A 60 -15.55 -3.86 12.05
N VAL A 61 -16.17 -3.84 10.87
CA VAL A 61 -16.14 -4.94 9.91
C VAL A 61 -15.12 -4.63 8.82
N CYS A 62 -14.07 -5.43 8.75
CA CYS A 62 -13.06 -5.30 7.71
C CYS A 62 -13.42 -6.10 6.46
N VAL A 63 -13.18 -5.51 5.29
CA VAL A 63 -13.34 -6.20 4.00
C VAL A 63 -11.99 -6.25 3.30
N VAL A 64 -11.49 -7.46 3.04
CA VAL A 64 -10.11 -7.73 2.60
C VAL A 64 -10.07 -8.64 1.37
N GLY A 65 -8.99 -8.60 0.61
CA GLY A 65 -8.78 -9.45 -0.57
C GLY A 65 -7.79 -8.83 -1.56
N GLU A 66 -7.38 -9.57 -2.59
CA GLU A 66 -6.54 -9.06 -3.69
C GLU A 66 -7.23 -7.91 -4.44
N SER A 67 -6.48 -7.09 -5.17
CA SER A 67 -6.98 -5.97 -5.95
C SER A 67 -7.91 -6.49 -7.05
N GLY A 68 -8.95 -5.70 -7.34
CA GLY A 68 -9.98 -6.09 -8.30
C GLY A 68 -10.99 -7.12 -7.78
N CYS A 69 -10.94 -7.55 -6.51
CA CYS A 69 -11.91 -8.49 -5.97
C CYS A 69 -13.29 -7.89 -5.61
N GLY A 70 -13.50 -6.58 -5.81
CA GLY A 70 -14.79 -5.91 -5.62
C GLY A 70 -14.97 -5.08 -4.33
N LYS A 71 -13.93 -4.92 -3.50
CA LYS A 71 -14.01 -4.21 -2.19
C LYS A 71 -14.55 -2.78 -2.31
N SER A 72 -13.86 -1.93 -3.06
CA SER A 72 -14.24 -0.51 -3.25
C SER A 72 -15.55 -0.36 -4.02
N ILE A 73 -15.85 -1.28 -4.95
CA ILE A 73 -17.14 -1.30 -5.66
C ILE A 73 -18.28 -1.63 -4.68
N THR A 74 -18.05 -2.49 -3.70
CA THR A 74 -19.03 -2.77 -2.63
C THR A 74 -19.32 -1.50 -1.83
N ALA A 75 -18.28 -0.79 -1.37
CA ALA A 75 -18.43 0.49 -0.66
C ALA A 75 -19.22 1.53 -1.47
N ARG A 76 -18.86 1.71 -2.75
CA ARG A 76 -19.57 2.63 -3.65
C ARG A 76 -21.00 2.19 -3.91
N SER A 77 -21.27 0.89 -3.98
CA SER A 77 -22.63 0.36 -4.19
C SER A 77 -23.55 0.66 -3.01
N ILE A 78 -23.06 0.60 -1.77
CA ILE A 78 -23.85 0.96 -0.57
C ILE A 78 -24.42 2.37 -0.68
N LEU A 79 -23.60 3.32 -1.15
CA LEU A 79 -23.99 4.70 -1.31
C LEU A 79 -24.49 5.03 -2.71
N GLN A 80 -24.73 4.06 -3.61
CA GLN A 80 -25.05 4.29 -5.03
C GLN A 80 -24.11 5.29 -5.75
N LEU A 81 -22.81 5.23 -5.47
CA LEU A 81 -21.75 6.02 -6.11
C LEU A 81 -21.01 5.22 -7.20
N VAL A 82 -21.67 4.25 -7.82
CA VAL A 82 -21.09 3.42 -8.88
C VAL A 82 -21.04 4.24 -10.17
N ASP A 83 -19.83 4.43 -10.69
CA ASP A 83 -19.62 5.16 -11.95
C ASP A 83 -20.19 4.39 -13.14
N GLN A 84 -20.74 5.10 -14.12
CA GLN A 84 -21.11 4.52 -15.42
C GLN A 84 -19.85 3.93 -16.10
N PRO A 85 -19.95 2.78 -16.79
CA PRO A 85 -21.16 2.02 -17.15
C PRO A 85 -21.59 0.97 -16.11
N GLY A 86 -21.16 1.12 -14.85
CA GLY A 86 -21.52 0.26 -13.74
C GLY A 86 -22.93 0.54 -13.22
N ARG A 87 -23.62 -0.52 -12.77
CA ARG A 87 -24.91 -0.42 -12.07
C ARG A 87 -25.14 -1.61 -11.15
N ILE A 88 -25.94 -1.39 -10.11
CA ILE A 88 -26.48 -2.45 -9.27
C ILE A 88 -27.56 -3.16 -10.10
N VAL A 89 -27.37 -4.45 -10.35
CA VAL A 89 -28.27 -5.27 -11.19
C VAL A 89 -29.15 -6.21 -10.37
N GLY A 90 -28.86 -6.38 -9.09
CA GLY A 90 -29.60 -7.24 -8.18
C GLY A 90 -29.08 -7.17 -6.75
N GLY A 91 -29.83 -7.80 -5.86
CA GLY A 91 -29.61 -7.73 -4.41
C GLY A 91 -30.28 -6.53 -3.76
N ALA A 92 -30.08 -6.41 -2.45
CA ALA A 92 -30.64 -5.35 -1.62
C ALA A 92 -29.57 -4.79 -0.65
N VAL A 93 -29.69 -3.51 -0.31
CA VAL A 93 -28.82 -2.83 0.66
C VAL A 93 -29.69 -2.17 1.72
N TYR A 94 -29.96 -2.88 2.80
CA TYR A 94 -30.78 -2.38 3.89
C TYR A 94 -29.97 -1.52 4.85
N TRP A 95 -30.42 -0.30 5.08
CA TRP A 95 -29.88 0.65 6.05
C TRP A 95 -30.93 1.00 7.11
N ARG A 96 -30.49 1.14 8.37
CA ARG A 96 -31.26 1.78 9.43
C ARG A 96 -30.37 2.60 10.35
N SER A 97 -30.90 3.71 10.83
CA SER A 97 -30.29 4.54 11.86
C SER A 97 -31.26 4.70 13.04
N GLY A 98 -30.79 4.45 14.26
CA GLY A 98 -31.61 4.49 15.47
C GLY A 98 -32.80 3.51 15.41
N THR A 99 -34.00 4.00 15.73
CA THR A 99 -35.26 3.21 15.76
C THR A 99 -36.04 3.26 14.43
N ARG A 100 -35.45 3.81 13.36
CA ARG A 100 -36.11 3.92 12.05
C ARG A 100 -36.30 2.55 11.39
N PRO A 101 -37.32 2.39 10.53
CA PRO A 101 -37.48 1.18 9.73
C PRO A 101 -36.29 1.00 8.78
N TRP A 102 -36.08 -0.23 8.32
CA TRP A 102 -35.12 -0.54 7.28
C TRP A 102 -35.53 0.12 5.96
N THR A 103 -34.57 0.81 5.34
CA THR A 103 -34.70 1.37 3.99
C THR A 103 -33.75 0.63 3.06
N ASP A 104 -34.25 0.14 1.94
CA ASP A 104 -33.40 -0.45 0.90
C ASP A 104 -32.80 0.66 0.04
N LEU A 105 -31.53 0.98 0.32
CA LEU A 105 -30.78 2.01 -0.38
C LEU A 105 -30.67 1.71 -1.87
N ALA A 106 -30.63 0.46 -2.32
CA ALA A 106 -30.45 0.12 -3.73
C ALA A 106 -31.66 0.49 -4.61
N THR A 107 -32.84 0.69 -3.99
CA THR A 107 -34.08 1.03 -4.69
C THR A 107 -34.33 2.53 -4.82
N LEU A 108 -33.58 3.35 -4.07
CA LEU A 108 -33.71 4.80 -4.11
C LEU A 108 -33.22 5.36 -5.44
N ASP A 109 -33.73 6.51 -5.87
CA ASP A 109 -33.12 7.24 -6.98
C ASP A 109 -31.70 7.69 -6.58
N ALA A 110 -30.68 7.27 -7.33
CA ALA A 110 -29.28 7.63 -7.13
C ALA A 110 -29.04 9.14 -7.05
N THR A 111 -29.93 9.93 -7.66
CA THR A 111 -29.92 11.39 -7.66
C THR A 111 -31.04 12.00 -6.80
N GLY A 112 -31.87 11.18 -6.14
CA GLY A 112 -33.02 11.63 -5.35
C GLY A 112 -32.63 12.36 -4.05
N GLU A 113 -33.61 13.01 -3.42
CA GLU A 113 -33.41 13.71 -2.15
C GLU A 113 -33.15 12.74 -0.98
N GLU A 114 -33.81 11.58 -0.97
CA GLU A 114 -33.72 10.59 0.10
C GLU A 114 -32.28 10.05 0.28
N ILE A 115 -31.63 9.61 -0.81
CA ILE A 115 -30.24 9.13 -0.75
C ILE A 115 -29.27 10.27 -0.39
N ARG A 116 -29.56 11.51 -0.80
CA ARG A 116 -28.73 12.68 -0.44
C ARG A 116 -28.81 12.99 1.04
N GLN A 117 -29.97 12.82 1.69
CA GLN A 117 -30.08 13.00 3.14
C GLN A 117 -29.29 11.96 3.93
N ILE A 118 -29.03 10.77 3.36
CA ILE A 118 -28.25 9.71 4.00
C ILE A 118 -26.74 9.93 3.78
N ARG A 119 -26.34 10.27 2.55
CA ARG A 119 -24.94 10.51 2.17
C ARG A 119 -24.37 11.74 2.89
N GLY A 120 -23.27 11.55 3.62
CA GLY A 120 -22.56 12.65 4.29
C GLY A 120 -23.20 13.10 5.61
N ASP A 121 -24.41 12.62 5.94
CA ASP A 121 -25.07 12.82 7.23
C ASP A 121 -25.04 11.54 8.07
N GLU A 122 -25.84 10.54 7.69
CA GLU A 122 -25.97 9.27 8.42
C GLU A 122 -24.84 8.29 8.10
N ILE A 123 -24.36 8.32 6.84
CA ILE A 123 -23.23 7.50 6.38
C ILE A 123 -22.14 8.42 5.82
N GLY A 124 -20.98 8.41 6.47
CA GLY A 124 -19.78 9.08 6.02
C GLY A 124 -18.91 8.15 5.17
N MET A 125 -18.19 8.70 4.18
CA MET A 125 -17.23 7.94 3.38
C MET A 125 -15.87 8.62 3.31
N VAL A 126 -14.82 7.86 3.58
CA VAL A 126 -13.43 8.20 3.30
C VAL A 126 -13.01 7.42 2.06
N PHE A 127 -12.66 8.15 1.00
CA PHE A 127 -12.27 7.58 -0.29
C PHE A 127 -10.78 7.20 -0.32
N GLN A 128 -10.42 6.25 -1.18
CA GLN A 128 -9.08 5.66 -1.32
C GLN A 128 -7.95 6.67 -1.56
N GLU A 129 -8.18 7.72 -2.35
CA GLU A 129 -7.13 8.71 -2.67
C GLU A 129 -7.55 10.14 -2.29
N PRO A 130 -6.97 10.72 -1.23
CA PRO A 130 -7.31 12.06 -0.77
C PRO A 130 -7.14 13.16 -1.81
N MET A 131 -6.02 13.14 -2.54
CA MET A 131 -5.72 14.20 -3.50
C MET A 131 -6.60 14.14 -4.75
N ALA A 132 -7.05 12.95 -5.14
CA ALA A 132 -7.98 12.77 -6.26
C ALA A 132 -9.41 13.16 -5.87
N SER A 133 -9.77 12.96 -4.60
CA SER A 133 -11.13 13.21 -4.11
C SER A 133 -11.36 14.64 -3.63
N LEU A 134 -10.33 15.29 -3.08
CA LEU A 134 -10.41 16.70 -2.70
C LEU A 134 -10.23 17.58 -3.94
N SER A 135 -11.18 18.48 -4.16
CA SER A 135 -11.09 19.42 -5.28
C SER A 135 -9.92 20.39 -5.07
N PRO A 136 -8.96 20.48 -6.02
CA PRO A 136 -7.85 21.42 -5.93
C PRO A 136 -8.29 22.88 -6.17
N MET A 137 -9.52 23.09 -6.64
CA MET A 137 -10.08 24.40 -6.97
C MET A 137 -10.69 25.12 -5.75
N TYR A 138 -10.95 24.39 -4.67
CA TYR A 138 -11.57 24.91 -3.46
C TYR A 138 -10.62 24.77 -2.27
N THR A 139 -10.76 25.68 -1.30
CA THR A 139 -10.04 25.53 -0.02
C THR A 139 -10.63 24.35 0.76
N VAL A 140 -9.83 23.81 1.67
CA VAL A 140 -10.23 22.76 2.61
C VAL A 140 -11.49 23.17 3.38
N GLY A 141 -11.49 24.39 3.89
CA GLY A 141 -12.60 24.93 4.67
C GLY A 141 -13.88 25.11 3.86
N ALA A 142 -13.77 25.43 2.56
CA ALA A 142 -14.94 25.54 1.69
C ALA A 142 -15.63 24.18 1.50
N GLN A 143 -14.85 23.13 1.23
CA GLN A 143 -15.35 21.76 1.07
C GLN A 143 -15.94 21.22 2.38
N LEU A 144 -15.26 21.46 3.52
CA LEU A 144 -15.76 21.04 4.83
C LEU A 144 -17.04 21.78 5.25
N SER A 145 -17.10 23.09 4.99
CA SER A 145 -18.28 23.91 5.32
C SER A 145 -19.48 23.58 4.45
N GLU A 146 -19.29 23.07 3.23
CA GLU A 146 -20.39 22.70 2.34
C GLU A 146 -21.28 21.63 2.98
N THR A 147 -20.69 20.53 3.43
CA THR A 147 -21.39 19.41 4.10
C THR A 147 -22.15 19.89 5.34
N LEU A 148 -21.49 20.66 6.21
CA LEU A 148 -22.11 21.22 7.42
C LEU A 148 -23.31 22.13 7.11
N ARG A 149 -23.22 22.94 6.06
CA ARG A 149 -24.30 23.86 5.68
C ARG A 149 -25.47 23.10 5.05
N LEU A 150 -25.19 22.06 4.28
CA LEU A 150 -26.20 21.23 3.63
C LEU A 150 -27.01 20.40 4.63
N HIS A 151 -26.35 19.76 5.61
CA HIS A 151 -26.98 18.78 6.50
C HIS A 151 -27.32 19.31 7.90
N ARG A 152 -26.67 20.39 8.35
CA ARG A 152 -26.90 20.98 9.68
C ARG A 152 -27.50 22.38 9.62
N GLY A 153 -27.70 22.94 8.42
CA GLY A 153 -28.30 24.27 8.24
C GLY A 153 -27.49 25.42 8.83
N LEU A 154 -26.21 25.19 9.14
CA LEU A 154 -25.34 26.19 9.76
C LEU A 154 -25.12 27.39 8.84
N ASN A 155 -24.98 28.58 9.41
CA ASN A 155 -24.55 29.74 8.63
C ASN A 155 -23.03 29.69 8.36
N LYS A 156 -22.52 30.60 7.52
CA LYS A 156 -21.11 30.58 7.10
C LYS A 156 -20.12 30.73 8.27
N ALA A 157 -20.46 31.52 9.29
CA ALA A 157 -19.58 31.74 10.44
C ALA A 157 -19.55 30.51 11.36
N GLU A 158 -20.73 29.95 11.65
CA GLU A 158 -20.88 28.72 12.45
C GLU A 158 -20.19 27.53 11.78
N ALA A 159 -20.37 27.36 10.46
CA ALA A 159 -19.73 26.28 9.71
C ALA A 159 -18.20 26.40 9.71
N ARG A 160 -17.65 27.63 9.69
CA ARG A 160 -16.20 27.86 9.80
C ARG A 160 -15.68 27.49 11.18
N GLU A 161 -16.37 27.93 12.24
CA GLU A 161 -15.99 27.61 13.61
C GLU A 161 -16.00 26.11 13.85
N LYS A 162 -17.10 25.44 13.48
CA LYS A 162 -17.24 23.99 13.58
C LYS A 162 -16.22 23.26 12.71
N GLY A 163 -15.98 23.74 11.50
CA GLY A 163 -14.97 23.17 10.60
C GLY A 163 -13.55 23.24 11.19
N ILE A 164 -13.18 24.34 11.83
CA ILE A 164 -11.88 24.47 12.51
C ILE A 164 -11.80 23.54 13.72
N GLU A 165 -12.89 23.39 14.48
CA GLU A 165 -12.98 22.42 15.57
C GLU A 165 -12.76 20.99 15.07
N LEU A 166 -13.41 20.61 13.96
CA LEU A 166 -13.24 19.29 13.33
C LEU A 166 -11.80 19.07 12.85
N LEU A 167 -11.19 20.06 12.20
CA LEU A 167 -9.78 19.99 11.80
C LEU A 167 -8.87 19.79 13.03
N ARG A 168 -9.17 20.44 14.15
CA ARG A 168 -8.45 20.24 15.41
C ARG A 168 -8.66 18.83 15.97
N ARG A 169 -9.89 18.31 15.92
CA ARG A 169 -10.25 16.95 16.38
C ARG A 169 -9.51 15.87 15.61
N VAL A 170 -9.32 16.03 14.29
CA VAL A 170 -8.54 15.09 13.47
C VAL A 170 -7.02 15.34 13.51
N GLY A 171 -6.54 16.25 14.36
CA GLY A 171 -5.12 16.52 14.57
C GLY A 171 -4.44 17.31 13.45
N ILE A 172 -5.17 18.16 12.71
CA ILE A 172 -4.53 19.08 11.75
C ILE A 172 -3.84 20.22 12.52
N PRO A 173 -2.53 20.44 12.32
CA PRO A 173 -1.82 21.50 12.99
C PRO A 173 -2.16 22.87 12.40
N ARG A 174 -2.26 23.87 13.27
CA ARG A 174 -2.65 25.25 12.91
C ARG A 174 -3.94 25.25 12.06
N PRO A 175 -5.04 24.66 12.56
CA PRO A 175 -6.23 24.38 11.77
C PRO A 175 -6.85 25.66 11.18
N GLU A 176 -6.73 26.80 11.86
CA GLU A 176 -7.21 28.10 11.38
C GLU A 176 -6.54 28.51 10.06
N ARG A 177 -5.23 28.24 9.91
CA ARG A 177 -4.49 28.51 8.67
C ARG A 177 -4.76 27.44 7.61
N ARG A 178 -4.89 26.17 8.03
CA ARG A 178 -5.11 25.04 7.11
C ARG A 178 -6.52 25.01 6.53
N PHE A 179 -7.50 25.57 7.25
CA PHE A 179 -8.85 25.81 6.75
C PHE A 179 -8.85 26.62 5.46
N ASP A 180 -7.98 27.63 5.37
CA ASP A 180 -7.87 28.51 4.20
C ASP A 180 -6.85 28.00 3.15
N SER A 181 -6.29 26.80 3.35
CA SER A 181 -5.32 26.19 2.41
C SER A 181 -6.02 25.33 1.35
N TYR A 182 -5.33 25.10 0.24
CA TYR A 182 -5.74 24.16 -0.81
C TYR A 182 -5.12 22.78 -0.60
N SER A 183 -5.71 21.74 -1.20
CA SER A 183 -5.25 20.34 -1.06
C SER A 183 -3.78 20.15 -1.47
N PHE A 184 -3.32 20.76 -2.57
CA PHE A 184 -1.93 20.69 -3.03
C PHE A 184 -0.91 21.42 -2.12
N GLN A 185 -1.37 22.15 -1.10
CA GLN A 185 -0.51 22.81 -0.10
C GLN A 185 -0.37 22.00 1.19
N LEU A 186 -1.01 20.83 1.24
CA LEU A 186 -1.01 19.90 2.38
C LEU A 186 -0.20 18.65 2.04
N SER A 187 0.29 17.97 3.08
CA SER A 187 0.88 16.63 2.92
C SER A 187 -0.23 15.60 2.66
N GLY A 188 0.12 14.42 2.13
CA GLY A 188 -0.84 13.32 1.93
C GLY A 188 -1.60 12.96 3.21
N GLY A 189 -0.90 12.83 4.34
CA GLY A 189 -1.53 12.57 5.65
C GLY A 189 -2.45 13.70 6.13
N MET A 190 -2.13 14.96 5.82
CA MET A 190 -3.04 16.09 6.10
C MET A 190 -4.28 16.05 5.20
N CYS A 191 -4.12 15.74 3.91
CA CYS A 191 -5.26 15.54 3.01
C CYS A 191 -6.17 14.40 3.49
N GLN A 192 -5.59 13.29 3.95
CA GLN A 192 -6.33 12.17 4.53
C GLN A 192 -7.14 12.61 5.76
N ARG A 193 -6.51 13.32 6.70
CA ARG A 193 -7.19 13.85 7.91
C ARG A 193 -8.29 14.85 7.56
N VAL A 194 -8.08 15.70 6.57
CA VAL A 194 -9.12 16.60 6.06
C VAL A 194 -10.31 15.81 5.52
N MET A 195 -10.06 14.75 4.75
CA MET A 195 -11.13 13.88 4.25
C MET A 195 -11.88 13.17 5.39
N ILE A 196 -11.17 12.68 6.40
CA ILE A 196 -11.78 12.13 7.61
C ILE A 196 -12.66 13.18 8.30
N ALA A 197 -12.18 14.42 8.43
CA ALA A 197 -12.97 15.51 9.01
C ALA A 197 -14.24 15.82 8.21
N ILE A 198 -14.19 15.75 6.88
CA ILE A 198 -15.36 15.91 6.01
C ILE A 198 -16.34 14.75 6.23
N ALA A 199 -15.86 13.51 6.19
CA ALA A 199 -16.68 12.31 6.36
C ALA A 199 -17.37 12.27 7.75
N LEU A 200 -16.73 12.82 8.77
CA LEU A 200 -17.24 12.85 10.14
C LEU A 200 -17.94 14.17 10.51
N SER A 201 -18.07 15.10 9.57
CA SER A 201 -18.57 16.45 9.87
C SER A 201 -20.00 16.47 10.42
N CYS A 202 -20.78 15.43 10.14
CA CYS A 202 -22.13 15.25 10.61
C CYS A 202 -22.27 14.17 11.70
N ASP A 203 -21.17 13.65 12.27
CA ASP A 203 -21.17 12.55 13.25
C ASP A 203 -22.00 11.33 12.77
N PRO A 204 -21.60 10.69 11.65
CA PRO A 204 -22.37 9.62 11.03
C PRO A 204 -22.47 8.37 11.92
N ALA A 205 -23.55 7.62 11.75
CA ALA A 205 -23.73 6.33 12.43
C ALA A 205 -22.88 5.21 11.80
N LEU A 206 -22.56 5.34 10.50
CA LEU A 206 -21.67 4.42 9.78
C LEU A 206 -20.57 5.22 9.05
N LEU A 207 -19.32 4.80 9.24
CA LEU A 207 -18.19 5.25 8.43
C LEU A 207 -17.75 4.13 7.49
N ILE A 208 -17.75 4.42 6.20
CA ILE A 208 -17.10 3.57 5.19
C ILE A 208 -15.72 4.15 4.92
N ALA A 209 -14.68 3.41 5.31
CA ALA A 209 -13.30 3.81 5.08
C ALA A 209 -12.68 2.90 4.00
N ASP A 210 -12.59 3.41 2.77
CA ASP A 210 -12.04 2.70 1.63
C ASP A 210 -10.55 3.00 1.51
N GLU A 211 -9.70 2.05 1.91
CA GLU A 211 -8.24 2.17 1.89
C GLU A 211 -7.68 3.47 2.53
N PRO A 212 -8.13 3.85 3.75
CA PRO A 212 -7.86 5.16 4.34
C PRO A 212 -6.40 5.39 4.76
N THR A 213 -5.55 4.38 4.64
CA THR A 213 -4.13 4.44 5.02
C THR A 213 -3.20 4.18 3.84
N THR A 214 -3.73 3.94 2.64
CA THR A 214 -2.91 3.68 1.45
C THR A 214 -2.03 4.90 1.11
N ALA A 215 -0.80 4.64 0.68
CA ALA A 215 0.21 5.64 0.30
C ALA A 215 0.67 6.59 1.43
N LEU A 216 0.48 6.19 2.69
CA LEU A 216 1.00 6.88 3.88
C LEU A 216 2.17 6.11 4.47
N ASP A 217 3.09 6.82 5.13
CA ASP A 217 4.14 6.16 5.89
C ASP A 217 3.59 5.44 7.13
N VAL A 218 4.33 4.46 7.64
CA VAL A 218 3.90 3.59 8.76
C VAL A 218 3.50 4.36 10.02
N THR A 219 4.12 5.52 10.30
CA THR A 219 3.79 6.32 11.50
C THR A 219 2.49 7.09 11.31
N THR A 220 2.29 7.68 10.13
CA THR A 220 1.05 8.38 9.77
C THR A 220 -0.12 7.39 9.70
N GLN A 221 0.11 6.20 9.13
CA GLN A 221 -0.86 5.10 9.09
C GLN A 221 -1.31 4.70 10.50
N ALA A 222 -0.38 4.38 11.39
CA ALA A 222 -0.71 4.00 12.77
C ALA A 222 -1.55 5.07 13.49
N ARG A 223 -1.21 6.35 13.29
CA ARG A 223 -1.96 7.47 13.88
C ARG A 223 -3.37 7.62 13.32
N ILE A 224 -3.56 7.40 12.02
CA ILE A 224 -4.90 7.43 11.42
C ILE A 224 -5.74 6.27 11.96
N ILE A 225 -5.16 5.09 12.15
CA ILE A 225 -5.84 3.96 12.77
C ILE A 225 -6.24 4.30 14.21
N ASP A 226 -5.33 4.84 15.02
CA ASP A 226 -5.63 5.29 16.39
C ASP A 226 -6.71 6.38 16.40
N LEU A 227 -6.66 7.34 15.47
CA LEU A 227 -7.68 8.37 15.32
C LEU A 227 -9.05 7.76 15.03
N LEU A 228 -9.14 6.86 14.04
CA LEU A 228 -10.40 6.23 13.65
C LEU A 228 -10.98 5.38 14.79
N LYS A 229 -10.14 4.61 15.51
CA LYS A 229 -10.55 3.86 16.71
C LYS A 229 -11.11 4.77 17.79
N ASN A 230 -10.38 5.83 18.15
CA ASN A 230 -10.83 6.78 19.17
C ASN A 230 -12.17 7.43 18.78
N LEU A 231 -12.35 7.79 17.51
CA LEU A 231 -13.61 8.38 17.03
C LEU A 231 -14.75 7.36 17.02
N GLN A 232 -14.44 6.12 16.68
CA GLN A 232 -15.37 4.99 16.69
C GLN A 232 -15.89 4.71 18.11
N GLU A 233 -14.99 4.64 19.10
CA GLU A 233 -15.33 4.44 20.51
C GLU A 233 -16.11 5.62 21.11
N GLN A 234 -15.69 6.86 20.81
CA GLN A 234 -16.33 8.08 21.34
C GLN A 234 -17.76 8.27 20.84
N ASN A 235 -18.01 7.95 19.57
CA ASN A 235 -19.30 8.21 18.92
C ASN A 235 -20.19 6.96 18.84
N GLY A 236 -19.71 5.77 19.23
CA GLY A 236 -20.44 4.50 19.06
C GLY A 236 -20.70 4.16 17.58
N MET A 237 -19.84 4.67 16.69
CA MET A 237 -19.99 4.59 15.24
C MET A 237 -19.70 3.16 14.75
N ALA A 238 -20.48 2.65 13.79
CA ALA A 238 -20.12 1.45 13.06
C ALA A 238 -19.10 1.78 11.96
N MET A 239 -18.21 0.86 11.63
CA MET A 239 -17.21 1.09 10.59
C MET A 239 -17.10 -0.09 9.63
N VAL A 240 -17.17 0.19 8.33
CA VAL A 240 -16.70 -0.71 7.27
C VAL A 240 -15.31 -0.26 6.87
N PHE A 241 -14.30 -1.08 7.12
CA PHE A 241 -12.91 -0.73 6.86
C PHE A 241 -12.35 -1.63 5.76
N ILE A 242 -12.18 -1.07 4.56
CA ILE A 242 -11.59 -1.77 3.42
C ILE A 242 -10.09 -1.52 3.42
N THR A 243 -9.31 -2.59 3.38
CA THR A 243 -7.86 -2.50 3.23
C THR A 243 -7.31 -3.78 2.61
N HIS A 244 -6.14 -3.67 1.99
CA HIS A 244 -5.32 -4.81 1.59
C HIS A 244 -4.25 -5.15 2.63
N ASP A 245 -4.01 -4.30 3.63
CA ASP A 245 -3.02 -4.53 4.70
C ASP A 245 -3.65 -5.35 5.85
N LEU A 246 -3.35 -6.64 5.87
CA LEU A 246 -3.82 -7.58 6.90
C LEU A 246 -3.23 -7.29 8.28
N GLY A 247 -2.09 -6.59 8.39
CA GLY A 247 -1.57 -6.13 9.68
C GLY A 247 -2.46 -5.06 10.30
N VAL A 248 -3.02 -4.16 9.49
CA VAL A 248 -4.01 -3.17 9.94
C VAL A 248 -5.32 -3.84 10.36
N VAL A 249 -5.76 -4.84 9.60
CA VAL A 249 -6.98 -5.63 9.90
C VAL A 249 -6.83 -6.32 11.25
N ALA A 250 -5.68 -6.95 11.47
CA ALA A 250 -5.32 -7.55 12.74
C ALA A 250 -5.21 -6.54 13.89
N GLU A 251 -5.41 -5.25 13.66
CA GLU A 251 -5.37 -4.23 14.69
C GLU A 251 -6.73 -3.57 14.96
N ILE A 252 -7.54 -3.36 13.92
CA ILE A 252 -8.78 -2.57 13.98
C ILE A 252 -10.07 -3.39 13.88
N ALA A 253 -10.02 -4.58 13.28
CA ALA A 253 -11.22 -5.35 12.97
C ALA A 253 -11.80 -6.05 14.20
N ASP A 254 -13.12 -6.06 14.33
CA ASP A 254 -13.84 -7.04 15.16
C ASP A 254 -14.17 -8.29 14.33
N GLU A 255 -14.66 -8.06 13.10
CA GLU A 255 -15.04 -9.09 12.14
C GLU A 255 -14.33 -8.85 10.80
N VAL A 256 -14.02 -9.92 10.08
CA VAL A 256 -13.29 -9.87 8.81
C VAL A 256 -14.05 -10.63 7.75
N THR A 257 -14.29 -9.98 6.60
CA THR A 257 -14.89 -10.56 5.40
C THR A 257 -13.84 -10.60 4.30
N VAL A 258 -13.44 -11.81 3.91
CA VAL A 258 -12.45 -12.06 2.87
C VAL A 258 -13.16 -12.22 1.54
N MET A 259 -12.86 -11.36 0.57
CA MET A 259 -13.45 -11.35 -0.77
C MET A 259 -12.49 -11.90 -1.82
N TYR A 260 -13.07 -12.61 -2.80
CA TYR A 260 -12.39 -13.06 -4.00
C TYR A 260 -13.34 -13.03 -5.20
N LEU A 261 -12.93 -12.39 -6.31
CA LEU A 261 -13.71 -12.25 -7.55
C LEU A 261 -15.18 -11.86 -7.33
N GLY A 262 -15.43 -10.81 -6.54
CA GLY A 262 -16.77 -10.25 -6.32
C GLY A 262 -17.65 -11.05 -5.37
N THR A 263 -17.13 -12.11 -4.73
CA THR A 263 -17.85 -12.95 -3.76
C THR A 263 -17.10 -13.09 -2.44
N VAL A 264 -17.83 -13.43 -1.38
CA VAL A 264 -17.25 -13.77 -0.08
C VAL A 264 -16.62 -15.17 -0.15
N ALA A 265 -15.36 -15.28 0.25
CA ALA A 265 -14.65 -16.54 0.40
C ALA A 265 -14.73 -17.06 1.85
N GLU A 266 -14.61 -16.15 2.82
CA GLU A 266 -14.65 -16.47 4.25
C GLU A 266 -15.10 -15.24 5.06
N HIS A 267 -15.82 -15.47 6.16
CA HIS A 267 -16.26 -14.43 7.08
C HIS A 267 -16.21 -14.97 8.52
N GLY A 268 -15.71 -14.18 9.47
CA GLY A 268 -15.66 -14.57 10.87
C GLY A 268 -15.06 -13.47 11.75
N THR A 269 -14.87 -13.76 13.03
CA THR A 269 -14.14 -12.85 13.92
C THR A 269 -12.68 -12.75 13.50
N VAL A 270 -12.02 -11.66 13.90
CA VAL A 270 -10.60 -11.48 13.60
C VAL A 270 -9.72 -12.59 14.17
N ASP A 271 -10.06 -13.12 15.35
CA ASP A 271 -9.31 -14.23 15.98
C ASP A 271 -9.49 -15.54 15.23
N GLU A 272 -10.70 -15.83 14.72
CA GLU A 272 -10.98 -17.00 13.89
C GLU A 272 -10.20 -16.95 12.56
N ILE A 273 -10.24 -15.81 11.87
CA ILE A 273 -9.63 -15.65 10.55
C ILE A 273 -8.10 -15.71 10.64
N PHE A 274 -7.48 -15.05 11.63
CA PHE A 274 -6.03 -15.07 11.77
C PHE A 274 -5.50 -16.32 12.48
N GLY A 275 -6.27 -16.90 13.41
CA GLY A 275 -5.85 -18.06 14.19
C GLY A 275 -6.14 -19.42 13.52
N ASN A 276 -7.27 -19.55 12.81
CA ASN A 276 -7.69 -20.80 12.20
C ASN A 276 -8.49 -20.60 10.89
N PRO A 277 -7.88 -19.97 9.88
CA PRO A 277 -8.52 -19.76 8.58
C PRO A 277 -8.93 -21.09 7.94
N LYS A 278 -10.14 -21.16 7.41
CA LYS A 278 -10.71 -22.35 6.79
C LYS A 278 -10.50 -22.36 5.29
N HIS A 279 -10.71 -21.24 4.62
CA HIS A 279 -10.64 -21.19 3.16
C HIS A 279 -9.17 -21.19 2.68
N PRO A 280 -8.80 -22.02 1.67
CA PRO A 280 -7.42 -22.07 1.15
C PRO A 280 -6.86 -20.73 0.69
N TYR A 281 -7.69 -19.90 0.05
CA TYR A 281 -7.34 -18.52 -0.31
C TYR A 281 -6.97 -17.66 0.91
N THR A 282 -7.76 -17.69 1.99
CA THR A 282 -7.48 -16.92 3.23
C THR A 282 -6.15 -17.36 3.84
N ARG A 283 -5.89 -18.68 3.90
CA ARG A 283 -4.60 -19.23 4.33
C ARG A 283 -3.45 -18.69 3.49
N ALA A 284 -3.60 -18.73 2.17
CA ALA A 284 -2.58 -18.27 1.25
C ALA A 284 -2.32 -16.76 1.36
N LEU A 285 -3.37 -15.95 1.52
CA LEU A 285 -3.28 -14.51 1.80
C LEU A 285 -2.48 -14.21 3.06
N LEU A 286 -2.83 -14.85 4.19
CA LEU A 286 -2.15 -14.65 5.47
C LEU A 286 -0.68 -15.10 5.42
N SER A 287 -0.40 -16.22 4.74
CA SER A 287 0.97 -16.72 4.56
C SER A 287 1.84 -15.82 3.66
N SER A 288 1.22 -14.93 2.87
CA SER A 288 1.93 -14.00 1.99
C SER A 288 2.43 -12.74 2.71
N ILE A 289 2.04 -12.52 3.97
CA ILE A 289 2.43 -11.34 4.74
C ILE A 289 3.88 -11.49 5.22
N PRO A 290 4.79 -10.55 4.90
CA PRO A 290 6.12 -10.52 5.49
C PRO A 290 6.01 -10.30 7.00
N THR A 291 6.51 -11.23 7.80
CA THR A 291 6.52 -11.09 9.26
C THR A 291 7.89 -10.63 9.76
N MET A 292 7.92 -9.58 10.60
CA MET A 292 9.16 -9.09 11.24
C MET A 292 9.69 -9.96 12.39
N ARG A 293 9.42 -11.28 12.34
CA ARG A 293 9.80 -12.28 13.37
C ARG A 293 10.89 -13.24 12.89
N GLY A 294 11.36 -13.09 11.64
CA GLY A 294 12.22 -14.05 10.94
C GLY A 294 13.59 -14.31 11.55
N VAL A 295 14.04 -13.50 12.52
CA VAL A 295 15.38 -13.61 13.14
C VAL A 295 15.45 -14.68 14.24
N ARG A 296 14.32 -15.28 14.68
CA ARG A 296 14.31 -16.25 15.80
C ARG A 296 14.71 -17.68 15.42
N SER A 297 14.56 -18.08 14.17
CA SER A 297 14.98 -19.39 13.68
C SER A 297 16.30 -19.20 12.95
N GLY A 298 17.38 -19.89 13.33
CA GLY A 298 18.72 -19.78 12.74
C GLY A 298 18.86 -20.19 11.26
N GLY A 299 17.83 -19.95 10.45
CA GLY A 299 17.83 -20.08 8.99
C GLY A 299 18.24 -18.78 8.31
N SER A 300 18.86 -18.92 7.14
CA SER A 300 19.32 -17.84 6.28
C SER A 300 18.25 -16.76 6.04
N ALA A 301 18.66 -15.49 6.08
CA ALA A 301 17.84 -14.26 6.02
C ALA A 301 17.06 -14.02 4.70
N ARG A 302 16.83 -15.04 3.86
CA ARG A 302 16.11 -14.92 2.58
C ARG A 302 15.21 -16.13 2.32
N GLN A 303 14.38 -16.49 3.30
CA GLN A 303 13.35 -17.51 3.07
C GLN A 303 12.29 -16.95 2.11
N ARG A 304 12.12 -17.56 0.93
CA ARG A 304 11.12 -17.14 -0.06
C ARG A 304 9.75 -16.95 0.60
N LEU A 305 9.11 -15.82 0.30
CA LEU A 305 7.74 -15.56 0.77
C LEU A 305 6.79 -16.53 0.08
N THR A 306 5.82 -17.05 0.83
CA THR A 306 4.71 -17.77 0.23
C THR A 306 3.91 -16.77 -0.60
N ALA A 307 3.58 -17.11 -1.83
CA ALA A 307 2.78 -16.24 -2.69
C ALA A 307 1.69 -17.06 -3.37
N ILE A 308 0.52 -16.47 -3.54
CA ILE A 308 -0.59 -17.13 -4.22
C ILE A 308 -0.19 -17.30 -5.70
N ARG A 309 -0.30 -18.52 -6.23
CA ARG A 309 0.12 -18.84 -7.59
C ARG A 309 -0.72 -18.10 -8.63
N GLY A 310 -0.12 -17.83 -9.79
CA GLY A 310 -0.79 -17.22 -10.93
C GLY A 310 -1.31 -15.80 -10.65
N MET A 311 -2.27 -15.36 -11.47
CA MET A 311 -2.88 -14.04 -11.39
C MET A 311 -4.37 -14.16 -11.11
N VAL A 312 -4.97 -13.14 -10.48
CA VAL A 312 -6.42 -13.05 -10.34
C VAL A 312 -7.03 -13.06 -11.75
N PRO A 313 -7.94 -14.01 -12.08
CA PRO A 313 -8.64 -13.98 -13.35
C PRO A 313 -9.34 -12.65 -13.58
N HIS A 314 -9.42 -12.20 -14.83
CA HIS A 314 -10.19 -10.99 -15.12
C HIS A 314 -11.67 -11.23 -14.76
N PRO A 315 -12.39 -10.28 -14.12
CA PRO A 315 -13.77 -10.52 -13.70
C PRO A 315 -14.77 -10.79 -14.85
N GLN A 316 -14.42 -10.45 -16.10
CA GLN A 316 -15.18 -10.88 -17.29
C GLN A 316 -15.00 -12.38 -17.59
N ASN A 317 -13.82 -12.93 -17.29
CA ASN A 317 -13.43 -14.32 -17.55
C ASN A 317 -13.47 -15.13 -16.25
N ARG A 318 -14.60 -15.04 -15.53
CA ARG A 318 -14.77 -15.74 -14.25
C ARG A 318 -14.75 -17.25 -14.48
N PRO A 319 -13.92 -18.02 -13.73
CA PRO A 319 -13.94 -19.47 -13.82
C PRO A 319 -15.31 -20.04 -13.43
N THR A 320 -15.70 -21.17 -14.01
CA THR A 320 -16.88 -21.93 -13.58
C THR A 320 -16.66 -22.57 -12.21
N GLY A 321 -17.76 -22.92 -11.53
CA GLY A 321 -17.72 -23.51 -10.19
C GLY A 321 -17.18 -22.56 -9.11
N CYS A 322 -16.16 -23.02 -8.37
CA CYS A 322 -15.45 -22.25 -7.35
C CYS A 322 -14.55 -21.19 -8.00
N PRO A 323 -14.74 -19.90 -7.69
CA PRO A 323 -13.95 -18.84 -8.30
C PRO A 323 -12.43 -18.99 -8.13
N PHE A 324 -11.97 -19.59 -7.03
CA PHE A 324 -10.56 -19.72 -6.66
C PHE A 324 -9.89 -21.01 -7.17
N HIS A 325 -10.63 -21.96 -7.77
CA HIS A 325 -10.10 -23.30 -8.05
C HIS A 325 -8.83 -23.31 -8.93
N THR A 326 -8.72 -22.38 -9.88
CA THR A 326 -7.57 -22.27 -10.80
C THR A 326 -6.25 -21.90 -10.10
N ARG A 327 -6.32 -21.42 -8.85
CA ARG A 327 -5.18 -21.00 -8.03
C ARG A 327 -5.14 -21.72 -6.68
N CYS A 328 -6.07 -22.63 -6.43
CA CYS A 328 -6.20 -23.36 -5.19
C CYS A 328 -5.36 -24.65 -5.25
N GLU A 329 -4.39 -24.78 -4.36
CA GLU A 329 -3.57 -26.00 -4.24
C GLU A 329 -4.39 -27.22 -3.74
N LEU A 330 -5.57 -26.96 -3.17
CA LEU A 330 -6.49 -27.95 -2.64
C LEU A 330 -7.79 -28.06 -3.48
N ALA A 331 -7.76 -27.64 -4.74
CA ALA A 331 -8.91 -27.78 -5.64
C ALA A 331 -9.25 -29.27 -5.83
N ILE A 332 -10.53 -29.61 -5.74
CA ILE A 332 -11.05 -30.97 -6.01
C ILE A 332 -11.48 -31.02 -7.49
N PRO A 333 -10.75 -31.74 -8.37
CA PRO A 333 -11.08 -31.81 -9.79
C PRO A 333 -12.45 -32.46 -10.01
N GLY A 334 -13.25 -31.91 -10.94
CA GLY A 334 -14.60 -32.37 -11.25
C GLY A 334 -15.70 -31.78 -10.37
N THR A 335 -15.35 -31.16 -9.23
CA THR A 335 -16.29 -30.50 -8.31
C THR A 335 -16.02 -29.01 -8.23
N CYS A 336 -14.77 -28.61 -7.93
CA CYS A 336 -14.42 -27.20 -7.75
C CYS A 336 -14.46 -26.39 -9.06
N ASP A 337 -14.31 -27.03 -10.21
CA ASP A 337 -14.33 -26.43 -11.55
C ASP A 337 -15.75 -26.33 -12.16
N THR A 338 -16.71 -27.09 -11.62
CA THR A 338 -18.07 -27.21 -12.17
C THR A 338 -19.13 -26.62 -11.24
N GLU A 339 -19.00 -26.79 -9.93
CA GLU A 339 -20.02 -26.44 -8.94
C GLU A 339 -19.61 -25.24 -8.07
N ALA A 340 -20.56 -24.34 -7.82
CA ALA A 340 -20.36 -23.23 -6.91
C ALA A 340 -20.18 -23.76 -5.47
N PRO A 341 -19.26 -23.20 -4.67
CA PRO A 341 -18.93 -23.73 -3.37
C PRO A 341 -20.09 -23.48 -2.38
N PRO A 342 -20.47 -24.48 -1.58
CA PRO A 342 -21.48 -24.33 -0.54
C PRO A 342 -20.91 -23.54 0.64
N VAL A 343 -21.81 -22.99 1.47
CA VAL A 343 -21.45 -22.30 2.71
C VAL A 343 -21.32 -23.31 3.85
N ALA A 344 -20.12 -23.45 4.40
CA ALA A 344 -19.86 -24.20 5.61
C ALA A 344 -19.88 -23.26 6.84
N ARG A 345 -20.51 -23.71 7.93
CA ARG A 345 -20.56 -22.99 9.22
C ARG A 345 -19.75 -23.76 10.25
N PHE A 346 -18.82 -23.11 10.95
CA PHE A 346 -17.89 -23.80 11.86
C PHE A 346 -18.18 -23.62 13.34
N ASP A 347 -18.83 -22.53 13.74
CA ASP A 347 -19.15 -22.23 15.13
C ASP A 347 -20.51 -21.54 15.29
N SER A 348 -20.87 -21.26 16.55
CA SER A 348 -22.05 -20.48 16.92
C SER A 348 -21.85 -18.97 16.79
N ALA A 349 -20.62 -18.50 16.56
CA ALA A 349 -20.26 -17.08 16.48
C ALA A 349 -20.42 -16.50 15.07
N GLY A 350 -20.55 -17.36 14.05
CA GLY A 350 -20.82 -16.95 12.68
C GLY A 350 -19.65 -17.15 11.72
N HIS A 351 -18.68 -18.01 12.03
CA HIS A 351 -17.59 -18.34 11.09
C HIS A 351 -18.12 -19.12 9.89
N LEU A 352 -18.07 -18.47 8.71
CA LEU A 352 -18.51 -18.99 7.42
C LEU A 352 -17.31 -19.17 6.48
N ALA A 353 -17.25 -20.28 5.76
CA ALA A 353 -16.34 -20.44 4.61
C ALA A 353 -17.06 -21.05 3.42
N TYR A 354 -16.80 -20.51 2.23
CA TYR A 354 -17.40 -20.95 0.97
C TYR A 354 -16.47 -21.93 0.29
N CYS A 355 -16.50 -23.20 0.68
CA CYS A 355 -15.54 -24.20 0.18
C CYS A 355 -16.09 -25.64 0.22
N HIS A 356 -15.85 -26.38 -0.87
CA HIS A 356 -16.21 -27.79 -1.02
C HIS A 356 -15.46 -28.73 -0.04
N LEU A 357 -14.29 -28.33 0.47
CA LEU A 357 -13.49 -29.15 1.40
C LEU A 357 -14.23 -29.51 2.70
N PHE A 358 -15.24 -28.73 3.08
CA PHE A 358 -15.91 -28.86 4.37
C PHE A 358 -17.33 -29.41 4.29
N THR A 359 -17.78 -29.81 3.10
CA THR A 359 -19.13 -30.38 2.89
C THR A 359 -19.15 -31.91 2.79
N GLU A 360 -18.02 -32.60 2.63
CA GLU A 360 -17.93 -34.07 2.71
C GLU A 360 -17.56 -34.59 4.12
N PRO A 361 -17.95 -35.85 4.49
CA PRO A 361 -17.65 -36.45 5.79
C PRO A 361 -16.15 -36.55 6.09
N ALA A 362 -15.80 -36.52 7.38
CA ALA A 362 -14.42 -36.39 7.89
C ALA A 362 -13.41 -37.42 7.35
N GLU A 363 -13.86 -38.62 6.98
CA GLU A 363 -13.02 -39.73 6.51
C GLU A 363 -12.31 -39.46 5.17
N ARG A 364 -12.84 -38.57 4.32
CA ARG A 364 -12.17 -38.14 3.07
C ARG A 364 -11.22 -36.95 3.26
N ARG A 365 -11.28 -36.26 4.41
CA ARG A 365 -10.44 -35.09 4.70
C ARG A 365 -8.98 -35.46 4.95
N GLU A 366 -8.73 -36.64 5.51
CA GLU A 366 -7.38 -37.17 5.79
C GLU A 366 -6.65 -37.64 4.51
N LEU A 367 -7.38 -38.09 3.49
CA LEU A 367 -6.83 -38.50 2.20
C LEU A 367 -6.35 -37.32 1.32
N HIS A 368 -6.98 -36.15 1.45
CA HIS A 368 -6.60 -34.95 0.68
C HIS A 368 -5.52 -34.09 1.35
N THR A 369 -5.28 -34.27 2.66
CA THR A 369 -4.14 -33.63 3.35
C THR A 369 -2.81 -34.33 3.07
N GLN A 370 -2.82 -35.50 2.42
CA GLN A 370 -1.64 -36.28 2.04
C GLN A 370 -1.34 -36.27 0.52
N ALA A 371 -2.11 -35.54 -0.29
CA ALA A 371 -1.91 -35.51 -1.73
C ALA A 371 -0.70 -34.64 -2.10
N THR A 372 0.32 -35.28 -2.70
CA THR A 372 1.47 -34.63 -3.34
C THR A 372 0.97 -33.71 -4.47
N PRO A 373 1.53 -32.50 -4.65
CA PRO A 373 1.06 -31.55 -5.65
C PRO A 373 1.04 -32.16 -7.05
N SER A 374 -0.14 -32.24 -7.65
CA SER A 374 -0.27 -32.49 -9.08
C SER A 374 0.30 -31.29 -9.86
N ALA A 375 1.05 -31.60 -10.90
CA ALA A 375 1.58 -30.64 -11.87
C ALA A 375 0.47 -29.67 -12.38
N PRO A 376 0.83 -28.44 -12.78
CA PRO A 376 -0.13 -27.41 -13.15
C PRO A 376 -1.18 -27.92 -14.15
N VAL A 377 -2.43 -27.55 -13.91
CA VAL A 377 -3.49 -27.70 -14.91
C VAL A 377 -3.08 -26.87 -16.13
N SER A 378 -2.69 -27.54 -17.20
CA SER A 378 -2.45 -26.94 -18.51
C SER A 378 -3.71 -26.17 -18.92
N VAL A 379 -3.55 -24.87 -19.18
CA VAL A 379 -4.56 -24.06 -19.84
C VAL A 379 -4.82 -24.72 -21.20
N ILE A 380 -6.09 -25.02 -21.47
CA ILE A 380 -6.60 -25.66 -22.70
C ILE A 380 -5.86 -25.14 -23.94
N GLU A 381 -5.07 -26.00 -24.57
CA GLU A 381 -4.50 -25.77 -25.90
C GLU A 381 -5.57 -26.07 -26.96
N PRO A 382 -5.74 -25.26 -28.02
CA PRO A 382 -6.52 -25.67 -29.17
C PRO A 382 -5.70 -26.67 -30.01
N GLU A 383 -6.31 -27.80 -30.36
CA GLU A 383 -5.72 -28.85 -31.20
C GLU A 383 -5.13 -28.29 -32.49
N VAL A 384 -3.81 -28.43 -32.67
CA VAL A 384 -3.14 -28.30 -33.96
C VAL A 384 -2.46 -29.63 -34.27
N ALA A 385 -2.78 -30.18 -35.43
CA ALA A 385 -2.34 -31.48 -35.90
C ALA A 385 -0.80 -31.61 -35.91
N VAL A 386 -0.32 -32.68 -35.28
CA VAL A 386 1.09 -33.06 -35.16
C VAL A 386 1.62 -33.61 -36.48
N ILE A 387 2.72 -33.03 -36.97
CA ILE A 387 3.64 -33.68 -37.90
C ILE A 387 4.86 -34.07 -37.07
N GLU A 388 5.12 -35.36 -36.91
CA GLU A 388 6.27 -35.90 -36.19
C GLU A 388 7.57 -35.67 -36.97
N PRO A 389 8.65 -35.31 -36.27
CA PRO A 389 9.96 -35.85 -36.60
C PRO A 389 10.60 -36.54 -35.41
N ASP A 390 11.10 -37.74 -35.69
CA ASP A 390 11.99 -38.54 -34.86
C ASP A 390 13.18 -37.71 -34.37
N HIS A 391 13.33 -37.56 -33.05
CA HIS A 391 14.60 -37.57 -32.32
C HIS A 391 14.32 -37.44 -30.82
N GLU A 392 14.64 -38.47 -30.06
CA GLU A 392 14.66 -38.46 -28.58
C GLU A 392 15.75 -37.49 -28.07
N PRO A 393 15.43 -36.57 -27.15
CA PRO A 393 16.42 -36.02 -26.24
C PRO A 393 16.16 -36.53 -24.81
N GLU A 394 17.26 -36.92 -24.17
CA GLU A 394 17.36 -37.43 -22.82
C GLU A 394 16.69 -36.53 -21.77
N GLN A 395 16.06 -37.17 -20.79
CA GLN A 395 15.43 -36.55 -19.62
C GLN A 395 16.48 -35.86 -18.76
N HIS A 396 16.43 -34.53 -18.68
CA HIS A 396 17.13 -33.74 -17.67
C HIS A 396 16.07 -33.12 -16.74
N GLU A 397 15.88 -33.72 -15.56
CA GLU A 397 15.16 -33.08 -14.45
C GLU A 397 16.06 -31.95 -13.89
N PRO A 398 15.55 -30.72 -13.71
CA PRO A 398 16.33 -29.66 -13.08
C PRO A 398 16.25 -29.82 -11.56
N ASP A 399 17.20 -30.56 -10.99
CA ASP A 399 17.54 -30.50 -9.57
C ASP A 399 18.16 -29.13 -9.25
N HIS A 400 17.32 -28.12 -9.00
CA HIS A 400 17.77 -26.88 -8.37
C HIS A 400 17.77 -27.06 -6.84
N GLU A 401 18.78 -27.79 -6.33
CA GLU A 401 19.18 -27.68 -4.93
C GLU A 401 19.69 -26.25 -4.66
N THR A 402 18.83 -25.44 -4.06
CA THR A 402 19.17 -24.10 -3.57
C THR A 402 20.15 -24.22 -2.40
N HIS A 403 21.45 -24.16 -2.70
CA HIS A 403 22.47 -24.00 -1.67
C HIS A 403 22.27 -22.66 -0.94
N PRO A 404 22.09 -22.65 0.40
CA PRO A 404 22.05 -21.42 1.16
C PRO A 404 23.45 -20.79 1.15
N ARG A 405 23.63 -19.72 0.36
CA ARG A 405 24.79 -18.85 0.49
C ARG A 405 24.76 -18.22 1.88
N THR A 406 25.70 -18.62 2.74
CA THR A 406 26.08 -17.84 3.92
C THR A 406 26.41 -16.41 3.47
N PRO A 407 25.94 -15.34 4.13
CA PRO A 407 26.27 -13.97 3.72
C PRO A 407 27.78 -13.83 3.68
N ALA A 408 28.32 -13.69 2.47
CA ALA A 408 29.73 -13.48 2.25
C ALA A 408 30.09 -12.13 2.87
N ARG A 409 30.94 -12.19 3.89
CA ARG A 409 31.40 -11.03 4.66
C ARG A 409 31.96 -9.94 3.73
N SER A 410 31.55 -8.72 4.01
CA SER A 410 31.94 -7.42 3.42
C SER A 410 33.46 -7.15 3.46
N GLN A 411 34.23 -7.80 2.59
CA GLN A 411 35.66 -7.47 2.38
C GLN A 411 35.97 -6.86 1.00
N GLY A 412 34.94 -6.60 0.18
CA GLY A 412 35.08 -5.94 -1.12
C GLY A 412 34.96 -4.41 -1.05
N GLN A 413 35.65 -3.72 -1.94
CA GLN A 413 35.51 -2.26 -2.11
C GLN A 413 34.08 -1.89 -2.55
N PRO A 414 33.54 -0.73 -2.14
CA PRO A 414 32.18 -0.34 -2.49
C PRO A 414 32.01 -0.12 -4.00
N LEU A 415 30.85 -0.51 -4.53
CA LEU A 415 30.41 -0.20 -5.89
C LEU A 415 30.04 1.29 -6.00
N LEU A 416 29.36 1.79 -4.98
CA LEU A 416 28.94 3.19 -4.86
C LEU A 416 29.40 3.73 -3.50
N ASP A 417 30.02 4.90 -3.51
CA ASP A 417 30.42 5.64 -2.32
C ASP A 417 29.98 7.10 -2.45
N VAL A 418 29.03 7.50 -1.63
CA VAL A 418 28.41 8.83 -1.58
C VAL A 418 28.99 9.56 -0.38
N GLN A 419 29.52 10.77 -0.61
CA GLN A 419 30.20 11.56 0.42
C GLN A 419 29.64 12.99 0.47
N ASP A 420 29.23 13.42 1.67
CA ASP A 420 28.71 14.77 1.96
C ASP A 420 27.67 15.28 0.95
N LEU A 421 26.80 14.37 0.48
CA LEU A 421 25.88 14.68 -0.61
C LEU A 421 24.76 15.60 -0.12
N THR A 422 24.58 16.71 -0.83
CA THR A 422 23.59 17.72 -0.47
C THR A 422 22.70 18.09 -1.65
N MET A 423 21.40 18.20 -1.42
CA MET A 423 20.41 18.62 -2.41
C MET A 423 19.41 19.60 -1.80
N HIS A 424 19.53 20.86 -2.20
CA HIS A 424 18.75 21.97 -1.69
C HIS A 424 17.89 22.59 -2.80
N PHE A 425 16.58 22.71 -2.57
CA PHE A 425 15.66 23.31 -3.54
C PHE A 425 15.33 24.76 -3.16
N PRO A 426 15.63 25.75 -4.03
CA PRO A 426 15.24 27.12 -3.78
C PRO A 426 13.74 27.32 -4.02
N LEU A 427 13.00 27.74 -3.00
CA LEU A 427 11.62 28.18 -3.13
C LEU A 427 11.58 29.66 -3.54
N ARG A 428 10.70 29.98 -4.49
CA ARG A 428 10.36 31.36 -4.86
C ARG A 428 9.05 31.74 -4.20
N THR A 429 9.10 32.58 -3.17
CA THR A 429 7.91 33.12 -2.52
C THR A 429 7.74 34.61 -2.83
N GLY A 430 6.61 34.98 -3.45
CA GLY A 430 6.17 36.39 -3.65
C GLY A 430 6.63 37.09 -4.94
N LEU A 431 5.97 38.22 -5.27
CA LEU A 431 6.31 39.11 -6.40
C LEU A 431 7.65 39.87 -6.21
N SER A 432 8.18 39.91 -4.99
CA SER A 432 9.45 40.56 -4.67
C SER A 432 10.56 39.51 -4.50
N ARG A 433 11.58 39.57 -5.37
CA ARG A 433 12.69 38.62 -5.55
C ARG A 433 13.67 38.44 -4.35
N ARG A 434 13.32 38.84 -3.12
CA ARG A 434 14.32 39.07 -2.04
C ARG A 434 14.43 38.04 -0.91
N ALA A 435 13.55 37.05 -0.79
CA ALA A 435 13.74 35.93 0.15
C ALA A 435 13.73 34.59 -0.58
N ARG A 436 14.89 33.93 -0.65
CA ARG A 436 15.03 32.54 -1.13
C ARG A 436 14.97 31.63 0.08
N THR A 437 13.77 31.19 0.45
CA THR A 437 13.64 30.05 1.37
C THR A 437 14.16 28.80 0.66
N VAL A 438 14.90 27.94 1.35
CA VAL A 438 15.52 26.74 0.75
C VAL A 438 15.01 25.51 1.47
N VAL A 439 14.51 24.52 0.73
CA VAL A 439 14.16 23.20 1.26
C VAL A 439 15.42 22.35 1.25
N ARG A 440 15.85 21.88 2.42
CA ARG A 440 16.99 20.95 2.53
C ARG A 440 16.48 19.52 2.42
N ALA A 441 16.45 18.98 1.21
CA ALA A 441 15.89 17.65 0.97
C ALA A 441 16.89 16.53 1.25
N VAL A 442 18.17 16.79 1.05
CA VAL A 442 19.31 15.94 1.44
C VAL A 442 20.39 16.90 1.98
N ASP A 443 20.92 16.65 3.16
CA ASP A 443 21.87 17.55 3.85
C ASP A 443 23.03 16.71 4.41
N GLY A 444 24.17 16.70 3.71
CA GLY A 444 25.39 16.00 4.17
C GLY A 444 25.25 14.48 4.33
N VAL A 445 24.70 13.79 3.33
CA VAL A 445 24.52 12.33 3.40
C VAL A 445 25.77 11.59 2.95
N ASP A 446 26.26 10.70 3.82
CA ASP A 446 27.25 9.67 3.52
C ASP A 446 26.59 8.30 3.39
N LEU A 447 26.90 7.56 2.33
CA LEU A 447 26.28 6.26 2.04
C LEU A 447 27.16 5.40 1.14
N THR A 448 27.41 4.16 1.55
CA THR A 448 28.15 3.17 0.76
C THR A 448 27.25 2.02 0.33
N ILE A 449 27.46 1.44 -0.86
CA ILE A 449 26.80 0.22 -1.32
C ILE A 449 27.84 -0.74 -1.89
N HIS A 450 27.87 -1.98 -1.42
CA HIS A 450 28.78 -3.02 -1.89
C HIS A 450 28.19 -3.80 -3.08
N PRO A 451 29.03 -4.36 -3.97
CA PRO A 451 28.55 -5.20 -5.07
C PRO A 451 27.71 -6.39 -4.56
N GLY A 452 26.56 -6.63 -5.19
CA GLY A 452 25.63 -7.73 -4.85
C GLY A 452 24.86 -7.53 -3.55
N GLU A 453 25.04 -6.40 -2.85
CA GLU A 453 24.28 -6.03 -1.65
C GLU A 453 22.92 -5.43 -2.04
N THR A 454 21.90 -5.69 -1.23
CA THR A 454 20.70 -4.85 -1.17
C THR A 454 20.81 -3.92 0.03
N LEU A 455 21.03 -2.63 -0.23
CA LEU A 455 20.93 -1.60 0.80
C LEU A 455 19.49 -1.06 0.87
N GLY A 456 18.81 -1.31 1.99
CA GLY A 456 17.50 -0.74 2.29
C GLY A 456 17.61 0.71 2.74
N LEU A 457 16.77 1.60 2.21
CA LEU A 457 16.67 2.99 2.60
C LEU A 457 15.26 3.30 3.11
N VAL A 458 15.14 3.59 4.41
CA VAL A 458 13.85 3.73 5.11
C VAL A 458 13.69 5.08 5.82
N GLY A 459 12.45 5.48 6.05
CA GLY A 459 12.10 6.72 6.74
C GLY A 459 10.70 7.20 6.39
N GLU A 460 10.19 8.19 7.12
CA GLU A 460 8.88 8.80 6.91
C GLU A 460 8.78 9.45 5.52
N SER A 461 7.54 9.66 5.05
CA SER A 461 7.29 10.37 3.79
C SER A 461 7.87 11.79 3.84
N GLY A 462 8.60 12.18 2.79
CA GLY A 462 9.23 13.50 2.71
C GLY A 462 10.59 13.64 3.40
N CYS A 463 11.17 12.56 3.97
CA CYS A 463 12.49 12.64 4.62
C CYS A 463 13.70 12.71 3.65
N GLY A 464 13.49 12.59 2.33
CA GLY A 464 14.54 12.79 1.32
C GLY A 464 14.95 11.56 0.50
N LYS A 465 14.39 10.37 0.77
CA LYS A 465 14.81 9.09 0.14
C LYS A 465 14.80 9.10 -1.39
N THR A 466 13.66 9.46 -1.99
CA THR A 466 13.50 9.58 -3.45
C THR A 466 14.43 10.64 -4.04
N THR A 467 14.66 11.74 -3.33
CA THR A 467 15.61 12.78 -3.76
C THR A 467 17.03 12.22 -3.80
N LEU A 468 17.46 11.49 -2.75
CA LEU A 468 18.76 10.83 -2.69
C LEU A 468 18.94 9.84 -3.85
N GLY A 469 17.97 8.96 -4.08
CA GLY A 469 18.02 8.00 -5.20
C GLY A 469 18.13 8.70 -6.56
N ARG A 470 17.37 9.78 -6.78
CA ARG A 470 17.45 10.57 -8.02
C ARG A 470 18.78 11.32 -8.19
N CYS A 471 19.42 11.75 -7.09
CA CYS A 471 20.76 12.33 -7.12
C CYS A 471 21.81 11.28 -7.49
N ILE A 472 21.74 10.08 -6.89
CA ILE A 472 22.63 8.95 -7.20
C ILE A 472 22.53 8.57 -8.68
N ALA A 473 21.32 8.46 -9.23
CA ALA A 473 21.10 8.19 -10.65
C ALA A 473 21.43 9.39 -11.59
N ARG A 474 21.88 10.53 -11.05
CA ARG A 474 22.12 11.78 -11.79
C ARG A 474 20.93 12.20 -12.66
N LEU A 475 19.72 11.96 -12.15
CA LEU A 475 18.46 12.54 -12.64
C LEU A 475 18.24 13.94 -12.06
N LEU A 476 18.73 14.15 -10.83
CA LEU A 476 18.88 15.47 -10.21
C LEU A 476 20.37 15.78 -10.07
N GLU A 477 20.74 17.03 -10.34
CA GLU A 477 22.09 17.53 -10.11
C GLU A 477 22.22 17.94 -8.63
N PRO A 478 23.08 17.29 -7.83
CA PRO A 478 23.29 17.65 -6.43
C PRO A 478 23.80 19.09 -6.30
N THR A 479 23.50 19.71 -5.16
CA THR A 479 24.00 21.05 -4.83
C THR A 479 25.49 21.01 -4.47
N SER A 480 25.92 19.98 -3.73
CA SER A 480 27.32 19.71 -3.39
C SER A 480 27.50 18.23 -3.01
N GLY A 481 28.74 17.83 -2.73
CA GLY A 481 29.13 16.46 -2.40
C GLY A 481 29.61 15.67 -3.61
N HIS A 482 29.97 14.41 -3.36
CA HIS A 482 30.58 13.52 -4.34
C HIS A 482 29.84 12.19 -4.43
N ILE A 483 29.79 11.63 -5.65
CA ILE A 483 29.18 10.33 -5.92
C ILE A 483 30.20 9.52 -6.68
N TYR A 484 30.93 8.68 -5.97
CA TYR A 484 31.94 7.82 -6.56
C TYR A 484 31.35 6.48 -6.97
N TYR A 485 31.55 6.11 -8.23
CA TYR A 485 31.08 4.87 -8.81
C TYR A 485 32.27 4.04 -9.30
N ARG A 486 32.26 2.74 -9.02
CA ARG A 486 33.31 1.81 -9.43
C ARG A 486 32.99 1.16 -10.77
N THR A 487 33.85 1.36 -11.76
CA THR A 487 33.71 0.75 -13.09
C THR A 487 34.01 -0.75 -13.06
N ASP A 488 33.76 -1.45 -14.17
CA ASP A 488 34.06 -2.88 -14.30
C ASP A 488 35.58 -3.15 -14.24
N ASP A 489 36.37 -2.18 -14.70
CA ASP A 489 37.84 -2.21 -14.64
C ASP A 489 38.40 -1.95 -13.22
N GLY A 490 37.52 -1.63 -12.25
CA GLY A 490 37.88 -1.37 -10.86
C GLY A 490 38.21 0.09 -10.53
N ASP A 491 38.26 0.97 -11.53
CA ASP A 491 38.51 2.41 -11.35
C ASP A 491 37.34 3.12 -10.66
N GLN A 492 37.64 4.19 -9.92
CA GLN A 492 36.66 5.00 -9.21
C GLN A 492 36.43 6.32 -9.96
N VAL A 493 35.19 6.59 -10.34
CA VAL A 493 34.79 7.79 -11.10
C VAL A 493 33.79 8.61 -10.31
N ASP A 494 34.07 9.92 -10.16
CA ASP A 494 33.13 10.85 -9.55
C ASP A 494 32.06 11.29 -10.56
N LEU A 495 30.86 10.73 -10.44
CA LEU A 495 29.72 11.00 -11.32
C LEU A 495 29.27 12.47 -11.27
N THR A 496 29.59 13.20 -10.20
CA THR A 496 29.19 14.60 -10.06
C THR A 496 29.93 15.54 -11.02
N ARG A 497 31.16 15.17 -11.40
CA ARG A 497 32.04 15.94 -12.28
C ARG A 497 31.84 15.64 -13.77
N LEU A 498 31.14 14.56 -14.10
CA LEU A 498 30.93 14.13 -15.47
C LEU A 498 29.94 15.04 -16.21
N ARG A 499 30.25 15.35 -17.48
CA ARG A 499 29.32 16.06 -18.36
C ARG A 499 28.24 15.11 -18.87
N ARG A 500 27.14 15.68 -19.39
CA ARG A 500 25.97 14.92 -19.89
C ARG A 500 26.31 13.82 -20.91
N ARG A 501 27.35 14.00 -21.74
CA ARG A 501 27.77 12.99 -22.72
C ARG A 501 28.47 11.79 -22.05
N GLU A 502 29.32 12.04 -21.07
CA GLU A 502 30.07 11.02 -20.34
C GLU A 502 29.16 10.23 -19.40
N LEU A 503 28.14 10.90 -18.81
CA LEU A 503 27.11 10.25 -18.00
C LEU A 503 26.26 9.23 -18.76
N HIS A 504 26.25 9.26 -20.09
CA HIS A 504 25.43 8.36 -20.89
C HIS A 504 25.78 6.89 -20.66
N ALA A 505 27.07 6.56 -20.51
CA ALA A 505 27.51 5.20 -20.21
C ALA A 505 27.00 4.73 -18.83
N TYR A 506 27.07 5.58 -17.82
CA TYR A 506 26.63 5.25 -16.46
C TYR A 506 25.11 5.17 -16.31
N ARG A 507 24.34 5.87 -17.15
CA ARG A 507 22.86 5.74 -17.18
C ARG A 507 22.37 4.38 -17.68
N GLN A 508 23.25 3.59 -18.30
CA GLN A 508 22.98 2.21 -18.67
C GLN A 508 23.22 1.27 -17.50
N GLN A 509 24.22 1.59 -16.68
CA GLN A 509 24.65 0.78 -15.53
C GLN A 509 23.87 1.11 -14.24
N ILE A 510 23.31 2.31 -14.13
CA ILE A 510 22.50 2.78 -13.00
C ILE A 510 21.08 3.03 -13.49
N ARG A 511 20.14 2.20 -13.05
CA ARG A 511 18.73 2.22 -13.50
C ARG A 511 17.80 2.44 -12.32
N VAL A 512 16.64 3.02 -12.60
CA VAL A 512 15.63 3.33 -11.58
C VAL A 512 14.34 2.60 -11.94
N ILE A 513 13.78 1.89 -10.98
CA ILE A 513 12.39 1.42 -11.00
C ILE A 513 11.60 2.49 -10.26
N PHE A 514 10.71 3.18 -10.98
CA PHE A 514 9.94 4.30 -10.42
C PHE A 514 8.75 3.83 -9.58
N GLN A 515 8.41 4.62 -8.55
CA GLN A 515 7.33 4.40 -7.59
C GLN A 515 5.96 4.12 -8.23
N ASP A 516 5.58 4.86 -9.27
CA ASP A 516 4.28 4.68 -9.92
C ASP A 516 4.42 3.97 -11.30
N PRO A 517 3.93 2.73 -11.43
CA PRO A 517 3.92 2.02 -12.71
C PRO A 517 2.99 2.67 -13.75
N TYR A 518 1.98 3.46 -13.36
CA TYR A 518 1.04 4.09 -14.29
C TYR A 518 1.66 5.28 -15.01
N SER A 519 2.22 6.24 -14.28
CA SER A 519 2.84 7.43 -14.88
C SER A 519 4.18 7.15 -15.57
N SER A 520 4.87 6.06 -15.21
CA SER A 520 6.17 5.72 -15.79
C SER A 520 6.09 5.01 -17.16
N LEU A 521 4.94 4.43 -17.51
CA LEU A 521 4.71 3.73 -18.77
C LEU A 521 3.88 4.59 -19.73
N ASN A 522 4.33 4.75 -20.98
CA ASN A 522 3.55 5.47 -21.99
C ASN A 522 2.38 4.58 -22.48
N PRO A 523 1.11 4.96 -22.23
CA PRO A 523 -0.03 4.11 -22.57
C PRO A 523 -0.25 3.92 -24.07
N ARG A 524 0.43 4.72 -24.91
CA ARG A 524 0.34 4.67 -26.38
C ARG A 524 1.44 3.81 -27.02
N MET A 525 2.34 3.24 -26.24
CA MET A 525 3.43 2.39 -26.72
C MET A 525 3.16 0.93 -26.36
N THR A 526 3.57 0.00 -27.23
CA THR A 526 3.51 -1.43 -26.93
C THR A 526 4.59 -1.83 -25.94
N LEU A 527 4.46 -3.01 -25.29
CA LEU A 527 5.48 -3.53 -24.39
C LEU A 527 6.86 -3.63 -25.07
N GLY A 528 6.89 -4.10 -26.32
CA GLY A 528 8.10 -4.18 -27.14
C GLY A 528 8.78 -2.82 -27.31
N GLN A 529 8.00 -1.76 -27.48
CA GLN A 529 8.53 -0.40 -27.60
C GLN A 529 9.00 0.14 -26.26
N ILE A 530 8.27 -0.13 -25.16
CA ILE A 530 8.58 0.38 -23.83
C ILE A 530 9.84 -0.29 -23.26
N ILE A 531 9.89 -1.62 -23.28
CA ILE A 531 11.03 -2.40 -22.78
C ILE A 531 12.20 -2.30 -23.76
N GLY A 532 11.95 -2.21 -25.07
CA GLY A 532 13.01 -2.05 -26.07
C GLY A 532 13.60 -0.64 -26.18
N GLU A 533 12.91 0.40 -25.69
CA GLU A 533 13.37 1.80 -25.76
C GLU A 533 14.78 1.97 -25.15
N PRO A 534 15.06 1.52 -23.92
CA PRO A 534 16.41 1.57 -23.34
C PRO A 534 17.48 0.93 -24.23
N LEU A 535 17.21 -0.21 -24.86
CA LEU A 535 18.16 -0.86 -25.78
C LEU A 535 18.43 -0.01 -27.02
N ARG A 536 17.39 0.59 -27.61
CA ARG A 536 17.51 1.42 -28.83
C ARG A 536 18.25 2.71 -28.57
N VAL A 537 17.86 3.43 -27.52
CA VAL A 537 18.45 4.72 -27.14
C VAL A 537 19.94 4.54 -26.87
N ASN A 538 20.31 3.44 -26.21
CA ASN A 538 21.68 3.12 -25.87
C ASN A 538 22.45 2.39 -26.98
N ARG A 539 21.80 2.10 -28.12
CA ARG A 539 22.38 1.40 -29.28
C ARG A 539 22.93 0.00 -28.93
N LEU A 540 22.27 -0.69 -28.01
CA LEU A 540 22.67 -2.01 -27.49
C LEU A 540 22.09 -3.19 -28.27
N ALA A 541 20.99 -2.99 -29.01
CA ALA A 541 20.37 -4.01 -29.86
C ALA A 541 19.51 -3.34 -30.95
N ARG A 542 19.32 -4.02 -32.08
CA ARG A 542 18.45 -3.57 -33.19
C ARG A 542 17.80 -4.76 -33.91
N GLY A 543 16.68 -4.52 -34.60
CA GLY A 543 16.02 -5.55 -35.41
C GLY A 543 15.55 -6.73 -34.57
N SER A 544 15.80 -7.95 -35.03
CA SER A 544 15.41 -9.19 -34.33
C SER A 544 16.07 -9.33 -32.96
N GLU A 545 17.35 -8.96 -32.81
CA GLU A 545 18.06 -9.03 -31.53
C GLU A 545 17.36 -8.22 -30.43
N LEU A 546 16.76 -7.09 -30.79
CA LEU A 546 15.98 -6.29 -29.84
C LEU A 546 14.72 -7.03 -29.40
N GLU A 547 13.99 -7.64 -30.34
CA GLU A 547 12.78 -8.39 -30.02
C GLU A 547 13.11 -9.60 -29.16
N ASP A 548 14.19 -10.33 -29.47
CA ASP A 548 14.67 -11.48 -28.72
C ASP A 548 15.03 -11.10 -27.27
N ARG A 549 15.78 -10.00 -27.08
CA ARG A 549 16.12 -9.51 -25.73
C ARG A 549 14.91 -9.03 -24.94
N VAL A 550 13.91 -8.44 -25.60
CA VAL A 550 12.67 -8.06 -24.93
C VAL A 550 11.85 -9.29 -24.56
N ALA A 551 11.76 -10.28 -25.44
CA ALA A 551 11.07 -11.54 -25.20
C ALA A 551 11.70 -12.30 -24.02
N ASP A 552 13.03 -12.41 -23.98
CA ASP A 552 13.78 -13.00 -22.88
C ASP A 552 13.51 -12.26 -21.56
N MET A 553 13.58 -10.92 -21.57
CA MET A 553 13.31 -10.12 -20.37
C MET A 553 11.85 -10.25 -19.90
N LEU A 554 10.87 -10.37 -20.82
CA LEU A 554 9.48 -10.65 -20.46
C LEU A 554 9.37 -12.00 -19.73
N SER A 555 10.01 -13.05 -20.24
CA SER A 555 10.04 -14.37 -19.60
C SER A 555 10.63 -14.30 -18.19
N ARG A 556 11.77 -13.61 -18.02
CA ARG A 556 12.43 -13.46 -16.70
C ARG A 556 11.57 -12.77 -15.66
N VAL A 557 10.76 -11.78 -16.07
CA VAL A 557 9.81 -11.12 -15.15
C VAL A 557 8.50 -11.89 -14.95
N GLY A 558 8.37 -13.09 -15.52
CA GLY A 558 7.19 -13.95 -15.41
C GLY A 558 6.03 -13.54 -16.32
N LEU A 559 6.30 -12.83 -17.42
CA LEU A 559 5.33 -12.47 -18.44
C LEU A 559 5.55 -13.29 -19.72
N ARG A 560 4.47 -13.53 -20.45
CA ARG A 560 4.53 -14.28 -21.72
C ARG A 560 5.20 -13.44 -22.82
N PRO A 561 6.18 -13.98 -23.57
CA PRO A 561 6.81 -13.28 -24.69
C PRO A 561 5.82 -12.74 -25.73
N GLU A 562 4.72 -13.46 -25.98
CA GLU A 562 3.67 -13.05 -26.92
C GLU A 562 3.03 -11.69 -26.57
N TYR A 563 3.18 -11.21 -25.34
CA TYR A 563 2.66 -9.92 -24.89
C TYR A 563 3.42 -8.72 -25.44
N ILE A 564 4.52 -8.92 -26.16
CA ILE A 564 5.36 -7.85 -26.73
C ILE A 564 4.57 -6.81 -27.56
N ARG A 565 3.46 -7.22 -28.19
CA ARG A 565 2.60 -6.33 -29.01
C ARG A 565 1.43 -5.70 -28.25
N ARG A 566 1.22 -6.05 -26.97
CA ARG A 566 0.14 -5.51 -26.14
C ARG A 566 0.52 -4.14 -25.55
N TYR A 567 -0.49 -3.42 -25.08
CA TYR A 567 -0.35 -2.11 -24.45
C TYR A 567 -0.46 -2.19 -22.92
N PRO A 568 0.18 -1.27 -22.16
CA PRO A 568 0.18 -1.30 -20.69
C PRO A 568 -1.20 -1.34 -20.03
N HIS A 569 -2.22 -0.72 -20.65
CA HIS A 569 -3.55 -0.65 -20.05
C HIS A 569 -4.25 -2.01 -19.93
N ALA A 570 -3.82 -3.01 -20.71
CA ALA A 570 -4.35 -4.38 -20.69
C ALA A 570 -3.82 -5.23 -19.51
N PHE A 571 -2.95 -4.67 -18.68
CA PHE A 571 -2.28 -5.37 -17.59
C PHE A 571 -2.73 -4.86 -16.22
N SER A 572 -2.75 -5.73 -15.24
CA SER A 572 -2.97 -5.43 -13.82
C SER A 572 -1.83 -4.59 -13.23
N GLY A 573 -2.02 -4.01 -12.04
CA GLY A 573 -0.99 -3.22 -11.36
C GLY A 573 0.32 -4.00 -11.15
N GLY A 574 0.23 -5.26 -10.73
CA GLY A 574 1.38 -6.14 -10.54
C GLY A 574 2.12 -6.45 -11.85
N GLU A 575 1.40 -6.71 -12.93
CA GLU A 575 2.00 -6.93 -14.25
C GLU A 575 2.67 -5.67 -14.80
N ARG A 576 2.05 -4.49 -14.62
CA ARG A 576 2.68 -3.21 -14.97
C ARG A 576 3.96 -2.99 -14.17
N GLN A 577 4.01 -3.42 -12.91
CA GLN A 577 5.23 -3.36 -12.13
C GLN A 577 6.31 -4.30 -12.68
N ARG A 578 5.95 -5.52 -13.07
CA ARG A 578 6.88 -6.44 -13.78
C ARG A 578 7.40 -5.83 -15.08
N ILE A 579 6.55 -5.14 -15.85
CA ILE A 579 6.96 -4.40 -17.06
C ILE A 579 7.93 -3.27 -16.73
N ASN A 580 7.71 -2.52 -15.65
CA ASN A 580 8.60 -1.46 -15.19
C ASN A 580 9.97 -2.02 -14.76
N ILE A 581 9.98 -3.15 -14.03
CA ILE A 581 11.19 -3.90 -13.69
C ILE A 581 11.93 -4.36 -14.96
N ALA A 582 11.23 -4.99 -15.90
CA ALA A 582 11.80 -5.42 -17.18
C ALA A 582 12.46 -4.26 -17.94
N ARG A 583 11.76 -3.12 -18.05
CA ARG A 583 12.30 -1.91 -18.68
C ARG A 583 13.55 -1.37 -17.99
N ALA A 584 13.62 -1.46 -16.66
CA ALA A 584 14.79 -1.04 -15.91
C ALA A 584 15.99 -1.98 -16.15
N LEU A 585 15.74 -3.29 -16.19
CA LEU A 585 16.78 -4.32 -16.19
C LEU A 585 17.26 -4.76 -17.57
N VAL A 586 16.50 -4.49 -18.64
CA VAL A 586 16.84 -4.92 -20.02
C VAL A 586 18.26 -4.53 -20.47
N THR A 587 18.85 -3.47 -19.89
CA THR A 587 20.21 -3.01 -20.18
C THR A 587 21.31 -3.72 -19.38
N ASN A 588 20.98 -4.72 -18.57
CA ASN A 588 21.87 -5.43 -17.64
C ASN A 588 22.65 -4.46 -16.72
N PRO A 589 21.95 -3.66 -15.90
CA PRO A 589 22.61 -2.71 -15.01
C PRO A 589 23.35 -3.40 -13.86
N ARG A 590 24.32 -2.71 -13.26
CA ARG A 590 25.00 -3.18 -12.03
C ARG A 590 24.35 -2.63 -10.76
N LEU A 591 23.76 -1.43 -10.85
CA LEU A 591 23.05 -0.79 -9.75
C LEU A 591 21.62 -0.45 -10.17
N VAL A 592 20.67 -0.88 -9.36
CA VAL A 592 19.25 -0.59 -9.55
C VAL A 592 18.70 0.10 -8.32
N ILE A 593 18.12 1.27 -8.51
CA ILE A 593 17.41 2.01 -7.48
C ILE A 593 15.94 1.64 -7.58
N ALA A 594 15.46 0.84 -6.63
CA ALA A 594 14.06 0.46 -6.52
C ALA A 594 13.34 1.48 -5.63
N ASP A 595 12.77 2.51 -6.24
CA ASP A 595 12.12 3.62 -5.51
C ASP A 595 10.66 3.26 -5.22
N GLU A 596 10.39 2.73 -4.02
CA GLU A 596 9.06 2.24 -3.60
C GLU A 596 8.43 1.24 -4.58
N ALA A 597 9.25 0.34 -5.14
CA ALA A 597 8.86 -0.55 -6.23
C ALA A 597 7.78 -1.60 -5.89
N VAL A 598 7.34 -1.68 -4.63
CA VAL A 598 6.28 -2.60 -4.18
C VAL A 598 5.19 -1.91 -3.38
N SER A 599 5.22 -0.57 -3.29
CA SER A 599 4.17 0.17 -2.60
C SER A 599 2.86 0.14 -3.41
N ALA A 600 1.72 0.25 -2.72
CA ALA A 600 0.38 0.19 -3.31
C ALA A 600 0.03 -1.11 -4.08
N LEU A 601 0.77 -2.19 -3.86
CA LEU A 601 0.42 -3.54 -4.33
C LEU A 601 -0.17 -4.38 -3.19
N ASP A 602 -1.12 -5.25 -3.52
CA ASP A 602 -1.69 -6.20 -2.57
C ASP A 602 -0.62 -7.15 -2.03
N VAL A 603 -0.87 -7.73 -0.85
CA VAL A 603 0.09 -8.60 -0.14
C VAL A 603 0.61 -9.75 -1.01
N SER A 604 -0.27 -10.43 -1.73
CA SER A 604 0.09 -11.55 -2.62
C SER A 604 1.02 -11.10 -3.76
N VAL A 605 0.65 -10.03 -4.48
CA VAL A 605 1.45 -9.49 -5.59
C VAL A 605 2.79 -8.94 -5.07
N ARG A 606 2.77 -8.25 -3.93
CA ARG A 606 3.97 -7.74 -3.24
C ARG A 606 4.97 -8.86 -2.97
N ALA A 607 4.52 -9.98 -2.39
CA ALA A 607 5.36 -11.15 -2.13
C ALA A 607 5.96 -11.71 -3.43
N GLN A 608 5.17 -11.82 -4.50
CA GLN A 608 5.68 -12.28 -5.80
C GLN A 608 6.75 -11.34 -6.39
N ILE A 609 6.57 -10.01 -6.29
CA ILE A 609 7.54 -9.05 -6.80
C ILE A 609 8.83 -9.06 -5.96
N LEU A 610 8.72 -9.22 -4.64
CA LEU A 610 9.91 -9.35 -3.79
C LEU A 610 10.71 -10.62 -4.12
N ASN A 611 10.04 -11.76 -4.25
CA ASN A 611 10.69 -13.00 -4.71
C ASN A 611 11.34 -12.80 -6.09
N LEU A 612 10.65 -12.13 -7.03
CA LEU A 612 11.21 -11.82 -8.35
C LEU A 612 12.47 -10.97 -8.26
N LEU A 613 12.50 -9.92 -7.43
CA LEU A 613 13.69 -9.08 -7.27
C LEU A 613 14.86 -9.86 -6.66
N VAL A 614 14.61 -10.75 -5.70
CA VAL A 614 15.64 -11.63 -5.13
C VAL A 614 16.19 -12.58 -6.19
N ASP A 615 15.32 -13.16 -7.02
CA ASP A 615 15.71 -14.08 -8.09
C ASP A 615 16.57 -13.37 -9.15
N LEU A 616 16.12 -12.19 -9.59
CA LEU A 616 16.84 -11.35 -10.55
C LEU A 616 18.17 -10.85 -9.98
N GLN A 617 18.26 -10.61 -8.67
CA GLN A 617 19.52 -10.28 -8.02
C GLN A 617 20.55 -11.39 -8.21
N ALA A 618 20.13 -12.62 -7.93
CA ALA A 618 20.99 -13.79 -7.98
C ALA A 618 21.37 -14.15 -9.43
N GLU A 619 20.42 -14.02 -10.35
CA GLU A 619 20.61 -14.34 -11.77
C GLU A 619 21.47 -13.32 -12.51
N LEU A 620 21.33 -12.02 -12.20
CA LEU A 620 21.97 -10.92 -12.94
C LEU A 620 23.07 -10.20 -12.14
N ASP A 621 23.46 -10.72 -10.97
CA ASP A 621 24.46 -10.14 -10.06
C ASP A 621 24.18 -8.66 -9.74
N LEU A 622 22.91 -8.34 -9.46
CA LEU A 622 22.46 -6.96 -9.25
C LEU A 622 22.81 -6.45 -7.86
N THR A 623 23.14 -5.16 -7.81
CA THR A 623 23.18 -4.40 -6.56
C THR A 623 21.93 -3.53 -6.47
N TYR A 624 21.26 -3.53 -5.32
CA TYR A 624 20.04 -2.76 -5.11
C TYR A 624 20.22 -1.64 -4.09
N LEU A 625 19.74 -0.44 -4.42
CA LEU A 625 19.30 0.54 -3.44
C LEU A 625 17.77 0.43 -3.35
N PHE A 626 17.28 -0.22 -2.31
CA PHE A 626 15.85 -0.50 -2.14
C PHE A 626 15.22 0.55 -1.22
N VAL A 627 14.44 1.47 -1.80
CA VAL A 627 13.77 2.54 -1.06
C VAL A 627 12.36 2.10 -0.70
N SER A 628 12.02 2.16 0.59
CA SER A 628 10.67 1.83 1.08
C SER A 628 10.35 2.63 2.34
N HIS A 629 9.07 2.77 2.65
CA HIS A 629 8.60 3.23 3.97
C HIS A 629 8.15 2.06 4.87
N ASP A 630 8.00 0.87 4.31
CA ASP A 630 7.59 -0.35 5.02
C ASP A 630 8.83 -1.16 5.44
N LEU A 631 9.06 -1.22 6.75
CA LEU A 631 10.16 -1.97 7.36
C LEU A 631 9.97 -3.49 7.18
N SER A 632 8.75 -4.02 7.18
CA SER A 632 8.53 -5.47 7.00
C SER A 632 9.05 -5.98 5.64
N VAL A 633 8.92 -5.15 4.61
CA VAL A 633 9.45 -5.42 3.28
C VAL A 633 10.97 -5.30 3.26
N VAL A 634 11.51 -4.27 3.91
CA VAL A 634 12.95 -4.00 3.94
C VAL A 634 13.70 -5.12 4.67
N GLU A 635 13.17 -5.62 5.79
CA GLU A 635 13.75 -6.76 6.53
C GLU A 635 13.94 -7.98 5.63
N HIS A 636 12.99 -8.22 4.73
CA HIS A 636 12.98 -9.40 3.90
C HIS A 636 13.99 -9.37 2.75
N ILE A 637 14.22 -8.20 2.13
CA ILE A 637 15.05 -8.08 0.92
C ILE A 637 16.45 -7.49 1.16
N SER A 638 16.65 -6.76 2.26
CA SER A 638 17.86 -5.97 2.47
C SER A 638 18.90 -6.70 3.31
N ASP A 639 20.16 -6.58 2.94
CA ASP A 639 21.29 -7.05 3.74
C ASP A 639 21.62 -6.07 4.87
N ARG A 640 21.52 -4.78 4.54
CA ARG A 640 21.77 -3.65 5.43
C ARG A 640 20.69 -2.62 5.26
N VAL A 641 20.41 -1.87 6.32
CA VAL A 641 19.35 -0.85 6.33
C VAL A 641 19.92 0.48 6.82
N THR A 642 19.62 1.54 6.08
CA THR A 642 19.92 2.93 6.40
C THR A 642 18.62 3.70 6.61
N VAL A 643 18.51 4.36 7.76
CA VAL A 643 17.35 5.14 8.18
C VAL A 643 17.62 6.63 7.94
N MET A 644 16.71 7.31 7.24
CA MET A 644 16.77 8.75 6.96
C MET A 644 15.68 9.53 7.71
N TYR A 645 16.07 10.68 8.24
CA TYR A 645 15.16 11.65 8.84
C TYR A 645 15.53 13.08 8.45
N LEU A 646 14.56 13.85 7.94
CA LEU A 646 14.71 15.26 7.56
C LEU A 646 15.98 15.56 6.73
N GLY A 647 16.24 14.75 5.70
CA GLY A 647 17.38 14.90 4.79
C GLY A 647 18.71 14.33 5.28
N ASN A 648 18.77 13.76 6.47
CA ASN A 648 19.98 13.24 7.11
C ASN A 648 19.89 11.73 7.32
N VAL A 649 21.03 11.03 7.26
CA VAL A 649 21.13 9.63 7.72
C VAL A 649 21.24 9.64 9.25
N VAL A 650 20.34 8.91 9.91
CA VAL A 650 20.31 8.84 11.39
C VAL A 650 20.81 7.52 11.95
N GLU A 651 20.70 6.44 11.17
CA GLU A 651 21.16 5.12 11.57
C GLU A 651 21.48 4.26 10.34
N SER A 652 22.51 3.41 10.41
CA SER A 652 22.80 2.40 9.40
C SER A 652 23.41 1.16 10.05
N ALA A 653 22.83 -0.02 9.81
CA ALA A 653 23.29 -1.27 10.41
C ALA A 653 22.81 -2.47 9.57
N ASP A 654 23.45 -3.62 9.74
CA ASP A 654 22.98 -4.88 9.16
C ASP A 654 21.52 -5.11 9.56
N THR A 655 20.72 -5.69 8.65
CA THR A 655 19.27 -5.80 8.84
C THR A 655 18.94 -6.51 10.15
N SER A 656 19.53 -7.68 10.42
CA SER A 656 19.23 -8.43 11.65
C SER A 656 19.58 -7.68 12.94
N ASP A 657 20.58 -6.80 12.88
CA ASP A 657 21.08 -6.02 13.99
C ASP A 657 20.17 -4.83 14.29
N LEU A 658 19.78 -4.09 13.24
CA LEU A 658 18.87 -2.95 13.34
C LEU A 658 17.53 -3.38 13.95
N TYR A 659 16.94 -4.47 13.47
CA TYR A 659 15.62 -4.94 13.89
C TYR A 659 15.62 -5.53 15.29
N ARG A 660 16.74 -6.13 15.71
CA ARG A 660 16.89 -6.66 17.06
C ARG A 660 17.06 -5.53 18.09
N GLN A 661 17.89 -4.54 17.78
CA GLN A 661 18.23 -3.47 18.72
C GLN A 661 18.60 -2.18 17.96
N PRO A 662 17.63 -1.29 17.71
CA PRO A 662 17.92 0.02 17.15
C PRO A 662 18.70 0.89 18.14
N HIS A 663 19.53 1.80 17.63
CA HIS A 663 20.35 2.73 18.42
C HIS A 663 19.88 4.19 18.28
N HIS A 664 18.89 4.47 17.43
CA HIS A 664 18.27 5.79 17.30
C HIS A 664 16.77 5.75 17.70
N PRO A 665 16.29 6.65 18.58
CA PRO A 665 14.88 6.67 19.02
C PRO A 665 13.84 6.80 17.89
N TYR A 666 14.21 7.46 16.80
CA TYR A 666 13.37 7.51 15.58
C TYR A 666 13.19 6.11 14.96
N THR A 667 14.24 5.31 14.88
CA THR A 667 14.19 3.95 14.34
C THR A 667 13.29 3.05 15.18
N GLU A 668 13.41 3.13 16.51
CA GLU A 668 12.48 2.46 17.44
C GLU A 668 11.04 2.90 17.19
N ALA A 669 10.79 4.20 17.03
CA ALA A 669 9.45 4.70 16.76
C ALA A 669 8.88 4.17 15.44
N LEU A 670 9.68 4.16 14.36
CA LEU A 670 9.29 3.57 13.07
C LEU A 670 8.93 2.08 13.22
N MET A 671 9.76 1.31 13.91
CA MET A 671 9.53 -0.13 14.15
C MET A 671 8.28 -0.39 14.98
N SER A 672 8.06 0.40 16.03
CA SER A 672 6.89 0.27 16.90
C SER A 672 5.57 0.59 16.20
N ALA A 673 5.62 1.37 15.10
CA ALA A 673 4.45 1.77 14.33
C ALA A 673 4.00 0.73 13.30
N VAL A 674 4.85 -0.24 12.94
CA VAL A 674 4.51 -1.26 11.93
C VAL A 674 3.39 -2.18 12.47
N PRO A 675 2.25 -2.31 11.76
CA PRO A 675 1.20 -3.24 12.12
C PRO A 675 1.68 -4.69 12.07
N LEU A 676 1.26 -5.52 13.03
CA LEU A 676 1.53 -6.96 12.98
C LEU A 676 0.26 -7.74 12.68
N PRO A 677 0.35 -8.79 11.84
CA PRO A 677 -0.77 -9.66 11.50
C PRO A 677 -1.06 -10.68 12.62
N ASP A 678 -1.19 -10.24 13.86
CA ASP A 678 -1.42 -11.08 15.04
C ASP A 678 -2.35 -10.35 16.02
N PRO A 679 -3.66 -10.70 16.05
CA PRO A 679 -4.63 -10.04 16.91
C PRO A 679 -4.33 -10.17 18.41
N GLY A 680 -3.67 -11.24 18.83
CA GLY A 680 -3.32 -11.47 20.24
C GLY A 680 -2.31 -10.45 20.78
N LEU A 681 -1.58 -9.76 19.90
CA LEU A 681 -0.60 -8.74 20.28
C LEU A 681 -1.18 -7.33 20.34
N ARG A 682 -2.46 -7.13 20.00
CA ARG A 682 -3.13 -5.82 19.99
C ARG A 682 -2.94 -5.06 21.31
N THR A 683 -3.18 -5.72 22.44
CA THR A 683 -3.22 -5.09 23.77
C THR A 683 -1.87 -5.07 24.47
N ALA A 684 -0.94 -5.95 24.08
CA ALA A 684 0.35 -6.14 24.75
C ALA A 684 1.45 -5.18 24.27
N ARG A 685 1.19 -4.38 23.21
CA ARG A 685 2.22 -3.56 22.56
C ARG A 685 2.22 -2.12 23.03
N HIS A 686 3.40 -1.67 23.44
CA HIS A 686 3.69 -0.26 23.68
C HIS A 686 4.14 0.40 22.36
N ARG A 687 3.32 1.28 21.79
CA ARG A 687 3.74 2.15 20.67
C ARG A 687 4.54 3.32 21.19
N THR A 688 5.71 3.58 20.61
CA THR A 688 6.47 4.78 20.95
C THR A 688 5.79 6.00 20.35
N GLN A 689 5.09 6.77 21.19
CA GLN A 689 4.41 7.98 20.75
C GLN A 689 5.41 9.08 20.47
N ILE A 690 5.51 9.49 19.21
CA ILE A 690 6.25 10.69 18.79
C ILE A 690 5.24 11.78 18.40
N PRO A 691 5.49 13.07 18.68
CA PRO A 691 4.63 14.17 18.26
C PRO A 691 4.37 14.24 16.74
N ASP A 692 3.21 14.78 16.35
CA ASP A 692 2.68 14.76 14.97
C ASP A 692 3.36 15.77 14.02
N ASP A 693 3.83 16.90 14.56
CA ASP A 693 4.39 17.99 13.78
C ASP A 693 5.80 17.65 13.25
N LEU A 694 5.84 17.07 12.05
CA LEU A 694 7.05 17.02 11.23
C LEU A 694 7.62 18.44 11.09
N PRO A 695 8.88 18.69 11.51
CA PRO A 695 9.49 20.00 11.36
C PRO A 695 9.50 20.44 9.91
N ASP A 696 9.29 21.74 9.67
CA ASP A 696 9.32 22.32 8.33
C ASP A 696 10.74 22.16 7.75
N PRO A 697 10.94 21.42 6.64
CA PRO A 697 12.27 21.24 6.05
C PRO A 697 12.91 22.55 5.54
N THR A 698 12.12 23.62 5.43
CA THR A 698 12.63 24.96 5.10
C THR A 698 13.22 25.72 6.29
N ASN A 699 12.90 25.27 7.51
CA ASN A 699 13.38 25.83 8.75
C ASN A 699 13.63 24.70 9.77
N PRO A 700 14.64 23.85 9.52
CA PRO A 700 14.94 22.73 10.39
C PRO A 700 15.30 23.23 11.80
N PRO A 701 14.99 22.43 12.84
CA PRO A 701 15.28 22.80 14.22
C PRO A 701 16.80 22.86 14.46
N PRO A 702 17.29 23.73 15.36
CA PRO A 702 18.72 23.78 15.70
C PRO A 702 19.17 22.51 16.43
N GLY A 703 20.44 22.13 16.27
CA GLY A 703 20.99 20.89 16.84
C GLY A 703 20.43 19.62 16.19
N CYS A 704 20.14 18.60 16.98
CA CYS A 704 19.62 17.32 16.51
C CYS A 704 18.26 17.53 15.79
N PRO A 705 18.14 17.13 14.51
CA PRO A 705 16.90 17.32 13.74
C PRO A 705 15.66 16.67 14.37
N PHE A 706 15.84 15.56 15.09
CA PHE A 706 14.76 14.79 15.70
C PHE A 706 14.38 15.26 17.12
N HIS A 707 15.15 16.16 17.75
CA HIS A 707 14.90 16.56 19.14
C HIS A 707 13.49 17.08 19.45
N PRO A 708 12.75 17.76 18.54
CA PRO A 708 11.39 18.22 18.84
C PRO A 708 10.39 17.07 18.99
N ARG A 709 10.72 15.88 18.45
CA ARG A 709 9.87 14.69 18.44
C ARG A 709 10.45 13.55 19.29
N CYS A 710 11.63 13.72 19.85
CA CYS A 710 12.35 12.67 20.57
C CYS A 710 11.82 12.53 22.01
N PRO A 711 11.34 11.35 22.43
CA PRO A 711 10.93 11.10 23.82
C PRO A 711 12.13 11.10 24.80
N HIS A 712 13.36 10.94 24.30
CA HIS A 712 14.59 10.89 25.07
C HIS A 712 15.48 12.12 24.86
N VAL A 713 14.88 13.30 24.67
CA VAL A 713 15.64 14.54 24.42
C VAL A 713 16.51 14.94 25.63
N ARG A 714 17.80 15.24 25.39
CA ARG A 714 18.69 15.95 26.34
C ARG A 714 18.68 17.45 26.02
N PRO A 715 17.95 18.29 26.78
CA PRO A 715 17.73 19.69 26.41
C PRO A 715 19.02 20.52 26.28
N ASP A 716 20.02 20.17 27.08
CA ASP A 716 21.36 20.77 27.18
C ASP A 716 22.23 20.51 25.94
N ARG A 717 22.02 19.39 25.24
CA ARG A 717 22.87 18.97 24.11
C ARG A 717 22.11 18.87 22.79
N CYS A 718 21.00 18.14 22.76
CA CYS A 718 20.26 17.86 21.53
C CYS A 718 19.68 19.12 20.86
N ARG A 719 19.46 20.22 21.60
CA ARG A 719 18.93 21.48 21.05
C ARG A 719 20.02 22.38 20.42
N ALA A 720 21.29 22.10 20.70
CA ALA A 720 22.41 22.96 20.32
C ALA A 720 23.37 22.25 19.35
N GLU A 721 23.59 20.94 19.51
CA GLU A 721 24.56 20.15 18.75
C GLU A 721 23.86 19.22 17.76
N ILE A 722 24.38 19.14 16.54
CA ILE A 722 24.00 18.10 15.58
C ILE A 722 24.81 16.85 15.93
N PRO A 723 24.18 15.69 16.18
CA PRO A 723 24.91 14.46 16.41
C PRO A 723 25.57 14.00 15.11
N GLU A 724 26.87 13.71 15.16
CA GLU A 724 27.60 13.09 14.05
C GLU A 724 27.20 11.62 13.91
N LEU A 725 27.18 11.11 12.68
CA LEU A 725 26.98 9.70 12.39
C LEU A 725 28.24 8.92 12.82
N ARG A 726 28.20 8.28 14.00
CA ARG A 726 29.36 7.60 14.60
C ARG A 726 29.16 6.09 14.67
N ARG A 727 30.27 5.35 14.61
CA ARG A 727 30.27 3.90 14.83
C ARG A 727 29.90 3.59 16.29
N THR A 728 28.91 2.72 16.47
CA THR A 728 28.44 2.23 17.77
C THR A 728 28.53 0.70 17.76
N GLY A 729 29.75 0.17 17.98
CA GLY A 729 30.09 -1.25 17.81
C GLY A 729 30.80 -1.57 16.49
N ASP A 730 30.78 -2.84 16.06
CA ASP A 730 31.64 -3.35 14.98
C ASP A 730 31.36 -2.72 13.60
N GLN A 731 30.09 -2.52 13.22
CA GLN A 731 29.69 -1.97 11.91
C GLN A 731 28.44 -1.06 11.92
N ARG A 732 27.87 -0.75 13.09
CA ARG A 732 26.64 0.05 13.19
C ARG A 732 26.97 1.54 13.26
N LEU A 733 26.22 2.37 12.56
CA LEU A 733 26.33 3.83 12.58
C LEU A 733 25.06 4.43 13.18
N ALA A 734 25.17 5.37 14.11
CA ALA A 734 24.03 6.10 14.64
C ALA A 734 24.37 7.56 14.92
N ALA A 735 23.52 8.47 14.46
CA ALA A 735 23.60 9.90 14.72
C ALA A 735 22.73 10.26 15.94
N CYS A 736 23.11 9.78 17.12
CA CYS A 736 22.39 10.06 18.35
C CYS A 736 23.37 10.36 19.49
N HIS A 737 23.08 11.39 20.31
CA HIS A 737 23.87 11.65 21.53
C HIS A 737 23.71 10.57 22.62
N HIS A 738 22.80 9.62 22.40
CA HIS A 738 22.46 8.54 23.31
C HIS A 738 22.82 7.14 22.80
N SER A 739 23.42 7.00 21.62
CA SER A 739 23.56 5.74 20.89
C SER A 739 24.23 4.59 21.64
N GLU A 740 25.08 4.87 22.64
CA GLU A 740 25.73 3.85 23.50
C GLU A 740 25.09 3.69 24.89
N SER A 741 24.16 4.58 25.25
CA SER A 741 23.61 4.70 26.62
C SER A 741 22.14 4.30 26.74
N LEU A 742 21.38 4.36 25.65
CA LEU A 742 19.98 3.94 25.63
C LEU A 742 19.88 2.48 25.19
N THR A 743 19.10 1.71 25.92
CA THR A 743 18.62 0.41 25.45
C THR A 743 17.24 0.63 24.84
N LEU A 744 17.20 0.68 23.51
CA LEU A 744 15.94 0.78 22.76
C LEU A 744 15.47 -0.62 22.37
N THR A 745 14.17 -0.78 22.18
CA THR A 745 13.57 -2.08 21.90
C THR A 745 13.26 -2.21 20.42
N GLY A 746 13.87 -3.21 19.77
CA GLY A 746 13.54 -3.58 18.40
C GLY A 746 12.25 -4.39 18.30
N VAL A 747 12.02 -4.99 17.13
CA VAL A 747 10.92 -5.93 16.94
C VAL A 747 11.32 -7.28 17.54
N SER A 748 10.56 -7.76 18.54
CA SER A 748 10.84 -9.01 19.26
C SER A 748 9.98 -10.19 18.83
#